data_AF-A0A5N6PI69-F1
#
_entry.id   AF-A0A5N6PI69-F1
#
_cell.length_a   1.000
_cell.length_b   1.000
_cell.length_c   1.000
_cell.angle_alpha   90.00
_cell.angle_beta   90.00
_cell.angle_gamma   90.00
#
_symmetry.space_group_name_H-M   'P 1'
#
loop_
_entity.id
_entity.type
_entity.pdbx_description
1 polymer ?
#
loop_
_entity_poly.entity_id
_entity_poly.type
_entity_poly.pdbx_seq_one_letter_code
_entity_poly.pdbx_strand_id
1 'polypeptide(L)'
;MNSPVFSVSPESKFRERSSSRLFFSDVGLCCYHSRSSNAYQLLLRLTSITDVQPPTCTSFAFASDPSPLQDFCVADPESPVLVNGVVCKDPKVVQADDFLFRGLHLMGNTSNNVGSNVTLVNVEKLRGLNTFGISMARIDFAPMGINPPHTHPRATEILTVIEGTILVGFVTSNTENRLITKVLEKGDVFVFPEGLIHFQKNLGNGYALALAALSSQNPGVITIANAVFGSNPNIAADILAKAFQTDISVVSQIQSKFKTLICCRSFSLPIAFDFLGPSFLRIRCMNSPVFSVSPESKFRERSSSRLFFSDVGLCCYHSRSSNAYQLLLRLTSITDVQPPTCTSFAFASDPSPLQDFCVADPESPVLVNGVVCKDPKVVQADDFLFRGLHLMGNTSNNVGSNVTLVNVEKLRGLNTFGISMARIDFAPMGINPPHTHPRATEILTVIEGTILVGFVTSNTENRLITKVLEKGDVFVFPEGLIHFQKNLGNGYALALAALSSQNPGVITIANAVFGSNPNIAADILAKAFQTDISVVSQIQSKFKTLICCRSFSLPIAIDFLGPSFLRIRCMNSPVFSVSPESKFRARSSSRLFFSDVGLCSTCTSFAFASDPSPLHDFCVADPESPVLVNGVVCKDPKVVQADDFLFRGLHLMGNTSNNVGSNVTLVNVEKLRGLNTFGISMARIDFAPMGINPPHTHPRATEILTVIEGTILVGFVTSNTENRLITKVLEKGDVFVFPEGLIHFQKNLGNGYALALAALSSQNPGVITIANAVFGSNPNIAADILAKAFQTDISVVSQIQAKFKTLM
;
A
#
# COMPACT_ATOMS: atom_id res chain seq x y z
N MET A 1 -15.14 -10.00 -42.74
CA MET A 1 -16.30 -10.26 -43.61
C MET A 1 -16.48 -11.77 -43.72
N ASN A 2 -17.74 -12.22 -43.71
CA ASN A 2 -18.30 -13.52 -44.13
C ASN A 2 -17.68 -14.87 -43.67
N SER A 3 -18.60 -15.80 -43.42
CA SER A 3 -18.46 -17.10 -42.73
C SER A 3 -17.97 -18.26 -43.63
N PRO A 4 -17.65 -19.45 -43.07
CA PRO A 4 -17.10 -20.59 -43.81
C PRO A 4 -18.17 -21.57 -44.35
N VAL A 5 -17.72 -22.66 -44.99
CA VAL A 5 -18.55 -23.78 -45.50
C VAL A 5 -18.00 -25.11 -44.97
N PHE A 6 -18.91 -26.04 -44.63
CA PHE A 6 -18.64 -27.42 -44.20
C PHE A 6 -19.06 -28.44 -45.27
N SER A 7 -18.52 -29.67 -45.20
CA SER A 7 -19.14 -30.88 -45.77
C SER A 7 -18.87 -32.11 -44.87
N VAL A 8 -19.62 -33.19 -45.05
CA VAL A 8 -19.86 -34.25 -44.05
C VAL A 8 -19.74 -35.68 -44.65
N SER A 9 -19.60 -36.68 -43.78
CA SER A 9 -19.40 -38.12 -44.05
C SER A 9 -20.65 -38.90 -44.51
N PRO A 10 -20.47 -40.21 -44.80
CA PRO A 10 -21.18 -41.30 -44.10
C PRO A 10 -20.16 -42.25 -43.42
N GLU A 11 -20.39 -42.88 -42.25
CA GLU A 11 -21.37 -43.94 -41.90
C GLU A 11 -21.24 -45.24 -42.75
N SER A 12 -21.34 -46.49 -42.24
CA SER A 12 -21.38 -47.09 -40.88
C SER A 12 -21.38 -48.66 -41.01
N LYS A 13 -21.55 -49.62 -40.06
CA LYS A 13 -21.72 -49.77 -38.58
C LYS A 13 -21.58 -51.30 -38.26
N PHE A 14 -20.75 -51.79 -37.31
CA PHE A 14 -20.88 -53.16 -36.68
C PHE A 14 -20.17 -53.26 -35.31
N ARG A 15 -20.12 -54.45 -34.65
CA ARG A 15 -20.52 -54.59 -33.23
C ARG A 15 -19.62 -55.46 -32.29
N GLU A 16 -19.35 -54.93 -31.07
CA GLU A 16 -18.95 -55.55 -29.77
C GLU A 16 -17.99 -56.77 -29.68
N ARG A 17 -16.85 -56.64 -28.95
CA ARG A 17 -16.66 -57.23 -27.58
C ARG A 17 -15.25 -57.04 -26.93
N SER A 18 -15.28 -56.77 -25.61
CA SER A 18 -14.36 -57.15 -24.50
C SER A 18 -12.81 -57.01 -24.53
N SER A 19 -12.31 -56.40 -23.45
CA SER A 19 -11.13 -56.76 -22.62
C SER A 19 -9.67 -56.68 -23.15
N SER A 20 -8.98 -55.64 -22.67
CA SER A 20 -7.66 -55.64 -21.98
C SER A 20 -6.67 -56.80 -22.15
N ARG A 21 -5.44 -56.52 -22.65
CA ARG A 21 -4.15 -56.69 -21.91
C ARG A 21 -2.90 -56.39 -22.75
N LEU A 22 -1.85 -55.92 -22.04
CA LEU A 22 -0.39 -56.15 -22.20
C LEU A 22 0.31 -56.02 -23.57
N PHE A 23 1.48 -55.37 -23.56
CA PHE A 23 2.46 -55.43 -24.64
C PHE A 23 3.45 -56.60 -24.45
N PHE A 24 3.73 -57.25 -25.58
CA PHE A 24 4.72 -58.26 -25.96
C PHE A 24 5.75 -58.83 -24.97
N SER A 25 5.92 -60.14 -25.12
CA SER A 25 6.97 -61.03 -24.61
C SER A 25 8.06 -61.30 -25.65
N ASP A 26 9.15 -61.97 -25.25
CA ASP A 26 9.69 -63.10 -26.02
C ASP A 26 10.37 -64.13 -25.09
N VAL A 27 10.38 -65.43 -25.49
CA VAL A 27 10.65 -66.58 -24.58
C VAL A 27 11.27 -67.79 -25.31
N GLY A 28 12.30 -68.43 -24.71
CA GLY A 28 12.72 -69.82 -25.00
C GLY A 28 14.25 -70.04 -25.07
N LEU A 29 14.84 -71.20 -24.72
CA LEU A 29 14.27 -72.45 -24.16
C LEU A 29 15.30 -73.25 -23.30
N CYS A 30 14.82 -74.24 -22.55
CA CYS A 30 15.40 -75.03 -21.44
C CYS A 30 16.76 -75.77 -21.60
N CYS A 31 17.44 -76.06 -20.46
CA CYS A 31 17.91 -77.43 -20.07
C CYS A 31 18.35 -77.65 -18.58
N TYR A 32 17.84 -78.75 -18.00
CA TYR A 32 18.25 -79.63 -16.87
C TYR A 32 19.19 -79.24 -15.66
N HIS A 33 18.59 -79.22 -14.45
CA HIS A 33 18.89 -80.02 -13.21
C HIS A 33 20.22 -79.97 -12.37
N SER A 34 20.05 -79.69 -11.05
CA SER A 34 20.60 -80.43 -9.87
C SER A 34 21.91 -80.02 -9.12
N ARG A 35 21.76 -79.69 -7.81
CA ARG A 35 22.73 -79.75 -6.66
C ARG A 35 23.97 -78.81 -6.68
N SER A 36 24.51 -78.31 -5.55
CA SER A 36 24.14 -78.39 -4.11
C SER A 36 24.71 -77.26 -3.22
N SER A 37 24.17 -77.18 -1.99
CA SER A 37 24.86 -76.90 -0.69
C SER A 37 25.41 -75.51 -0.29
N ASN A 38 24.75 -74.96 0.74
CA ASN A 38 25.30 -74.39 2.00
C ASN A 38 25.85 -72.95 2.11
N ALA A 39 25.07 -72.14 2.86
CA ALA A 39 25.44 -71.39 4.08
C ALA A 39 26.45 -70.22 4.05
N TYR A 40 25.91 -69.01 4.30
CA TYR A 40 26.57 -67.89 4.99
C TYR A 40 25.57 -67.31 6.01
N GLN A 41 25.66 -67.71 7.29
CA GLN A 41 26.22 -66.92 8.40
C GLN A 41 25.99 -65.40 8.36
N LEU A 42 25.35 -64.93 9.44
CA LEU A 42 25.13 -63.54 9.81
C LEU A 42 26.42 -62.97 10.43
N LEU A 43 26.96 -61.87 9.90
CA LEU A 43 28.07 -61.15 10.52
C LEU A 43 27.60 -59.80 11.08
N LEU A 44 27.59 -59.67 12.40
CA LEU A 44 27.35 -58.39 13.09
C LEU A 44 28.50 -57.41 12.79
N ARG A 45 28.16 -56.21 12.35
CA ARG A 45 29.01 -55.02 12.55
C ARG A 45 28.26 -54.02 13.41
N LEU A 46 28.84 -53.71 14.56
CA LEU A 46 28.48 -52.55 15.36
C LEU A 46 28.88 -51.28 14.60
N THR A 47 27.92 -50.41 14.31
CA THR A 47 28.18 -49.00 14.01
C THR A 47 27.91 -48.20 15.28
N SER A 48 28.91 -47.46 15.75
CA SER A 48 28.85 -46.67 16.98
C SER A 48 27.83 -45.54 16.89
N ILE A 49 27.13 -45.28 18.00
CA ILE A 49 26.34 -44.06 18.17
C ILE A 49 27.30 -42.92 18.47
N THR A 50 27.38 -41.94 17.56
CA THR A 50 28.01 -40.63 17.76
C THR A 50 27.15 -39.56 17.11
N ASP A 51 27.19 -38.35 17.66
CA ASP A 51 26.54 -37.13 17.17
C ASP A 51 25.02 -37.16 17.00
N VAL A 52 24.33 -37.15 18.14
CA VAL A 52 23.09 -36.35 18.25
C VAL A 52 23.51 -34.89 18.18
N GLN A 53 23.40 -34.26 17.01
CA GLN A 53 23.49 -32.80 16.93
C GLN A 53 22.36 -32.18 17.76
N PRO A 54 22.64 -31.17 18.61
CA PRO A 54 21.57 -30.39 19.21
C PRO A 54 20.83 -29.64 18.09
N PRO A 55 19.50 -29.47 18.16
CA PRO A 55 18.80 -28.59 17.26
C PRO A 55 19.28 -27.14 17.50
N THR A 56 20.11 -26.63 16.59
CA THR A 56 20.61 -25.25 16.63
C THR A 56 19.50 -24.30 16.23
N CYS A 57 18.58 -24.04 17.15
CA CYS A 57 17.53 -23.02 17.01
C CYS A 57 18.13 -21.62 17.07
N THR A 58 18.80 -21.20 16.00
CA THR A 58 19.19 -19.79 15.78
C THR A 58 17.95 -18.99 15.42
N SER A 59 17.16 -18.63 16.43
CA SER A 59 16.01 -17.72 16.30
C SER A 59 16.50 -16.27 16.15
N PHE A 60 16.87 -15.90 14.93
CA PHE A 60 17.06 -14.49 14.57
C PHE A 60 15.74 -13.93 14.07
N ALA A 61 15.14 -13.03 14.85
CA ALA A 61 13.90 -12.33 14.54
C ALA A 61 14.17 -10.82 14.54
N PHE A 62 14.62 -10.31 13.41
CA PHE A 62 14.74 -8.89 13.11
C PHE A 62 14.16 -8.66 11.72
N ALA A 63 13.42 -7.57 11.56
CA ALA A 63 12.74 -7.26 10.33
C ALA A 63 12.77 -5.75 10.05
N SER A 64 12.84 -5.48 8.76
CA SER A 64 12.51 -4.24 8.05
C SER A 64 12.08 -4.71 6.65
N ASP A 65 11.63 -3.82 5.76
CA ASP A 65 11.78 -4.13 4.34
C ASP A 65 13.28 -4.31 4.05
N PRO A 66 13.71 -5.43 3.43
CA PRO A 66 15.12 -5.63 3.10
C PRO A 66 15.49 -4.67 1.96
N SER A 67 16.65 -4.00 2.08
CA SER A 67 17.18 -3.19 0.98
C SER A 67 17.19 -4.02 -0.31
N PRO A 68 16.65 -3.50 -1.43
CA PRO A 68 16.29 -4.34 -2.57
C PRO A 68 17.52 -5.04 -3.16
N LEU A 69 17.47 -6.38 -3.18
CA LEU A 69 18.57 -7.25 -3.64
C LEU A 69 18.85 -7.15 -5.15
N GLN A 70 18.03 -6.38 -5.87
CA GLN A 70 18.06 -6.13 -7.30
C GLN A 70 17.41 -4.77 -7.59
N ASP A 71 17.87 -4.07 -8.63
CA ASP A 71 17.43 -2.73 -9.04
C ASP A 71 15.91 -2.50 -9.11
N PHE A 72 15.14 -3.54 -9.45
CA PHE A 72 13.68 -3.48 -9.65
C PHE A 72 13.07 -4.88 -9.61
N CYS A 73 11.77 -4.99 -9.28
CA CYS A 73 11.04 -6.26 -9.23
C CYS A 73 9.76 -6.18 -10.08
N VAL A 74 9.85 -6.10 -11.41
CA VAL A 74 8.67 -6.02 -12.29
C VAL A 74 7.72 -7.21 -12.02
N ALA A 75 6.46 -6.93 -11.75
CA ALA A 75 5.44 -7.94 -11.46
C ALA A 75 5.27 -9.00 -12.58
N ASP A 76 5.34 -10.26 -12.18
CA ASP A 76 4.94 -11.42 -12.96
C ASP A 76 3.57 -11.96 -12.50
N PRO A 77 2.50 -11.80 -13.30
CA PRO A 77 1.18 -12.34 -13.00
C PRO A 77 0.96 -13.78 -13.48
N GLU A 78 1.95 -14.41 -14.13
CA GLU A 78 1.86 -15.81 -14.60
C GLU A 78 2.41 -16.79 -13.55
N SER A 79 3.15 -16.28 -12.56
CA SER A 79 3.63 -17.06 -11.41
C SER A 79 2.48 -17.62 -10.56
N PRO A 80 2.46 -18.94 -10.25
CA PRO A 80 1.48 -19.54 -9.36
C PRO A 80 1.78 -19.32 -7.87
N VAL A 81 2.86 -18.61 -7.53
CA VAL A 81 3.32 -18.44 -6.14
C VAL A 81 2.69 -17.18 -5.52
N LEU A 82 1.91 -17.38 -4.47
CA LEU A 82 1.31 -16.30 -3.69
C LEU A 82 2.29 -15.81 -2.60
N VAL A 83 2.52 -14.50 -2.57
CA VAL A 83 3.32 -13.78 -1.56
C VAL A 83 2.57 -12.52 -1.12
N ASN A 84 3.08 -11.80 -0.11
CA ASN A 84 2.57 -10.46 0.22
C ASN A 84 3.08 -9.42 -0.80
N GLY A 85 2.53 -9.45 -2.01
CA GLY A 85 3.00 -8.66 -3.16
C GLY A 85 2.82 -9.44 -4.47
N VAL A 86 3.65 -9.14 -5.47
CA VAL A 86 3.73 -9.92 -6.72
C VAL A 86 5.18 -10.39 -6.94
N VAL A 87 5.35 -11.59 -7.48
CA VAL A 87 6.67 -12.16 -7.79
C VAL A 87 7.37 -11.37 -8.91
N CYS A 88 8.70 -11.30 -8.89
CA CYS A 88 9.48 -10.61 -9.92
C CYS A 88 9.64 -11.45 -11.19
N LYS A 89 9.59 -10.80 -12.37
CA LYS A 89 10.22 -11.32 -13.59
C LYS A 89 11.75 -11.38 -13.47
N ASP A 90 12.40 -12.20 -14.30
CA ASP A 90 13.86 -12.13 -14.52
C ASP A 90 14.25 -10.73 -15.04
N PRO A 91 15.14 -9.98 -14.34
CA PRO A 91 15.59 -8.66 -14.79
C PRO A 91 16.20 -8.63 -16.19
N LYS A 92 16.67 -9.76 -16.73
CA LYS A 92 17.24 -9.86 -18.09
C LYS A 92 16.20 -9.74 -19.20
N VAL A 93 14.94 -10.10 -18.96
CA VAL A 93 13.86 -10.00 -19.97
C VAL A 93 13.02 -8.73 -19.85
N VAL A 94 13.22 -7.95 -18.78
CA VAL A 94 12.51 -6.69 -18.51
C VAL A 94 12.90 -5.59 -19.50
N GLN A 95 11.89 -4.88 -20.02
CA GLN A 95 12.05 -3.83 -21.04
C GLN A 95 11.44 -2.50 -20.58
N ALA A 96 11.69 -1.42 -21.33
CA ALA A 96 11.15 -0.10 -21.01
C ALA A 96 9.60 -0.05 -20.99
N ASP A 97 8.92 -0.96 -21.70
CA ASP A 97 7.46 -1.04 -21.70
C ASP A 97 6.87 -1.72 -20.44
N ASP A 98 7.68 -2.40 -19.61
CA ASP A 98 7.25 -2.86 -18.28
C ASP A 98 7.06 -1.70 -17.30
N PHE A 99 7.76 -0.58 -17.55
CA PHE A 99 7.74 0.65 -16.77
C PHE A 99 6.88 1.75 -17.40
N LEU A 100 6.12 1.44 -18.47
CA LEU A 100 5.30 2.40 -19.22
C LEU A 100 3.80 2.11 -19.07
N PHE A 101 3.02 3.08 -18.61
CA PHE A 101 1.57 3.10 -18.79
C PHE A 101 1.18 4.19 -19.81
N ARG A 102 0.30 3.86 -20.75
CA ARG A 102 -0.15 4.78 -21.81
C ARG A 102 -1.59 5.22 -21.62
N GLY A 103 -1.87 6.48 -21.92
CA GLY A 103 -3.25 6.98 -22.03
C GLY A 103 -3.84 7.60 -20.77
N LEU A 104 -3.04 8.00 -19.77
CA LEU A 104 -3.53 8.77 -18.63
C LEU A 104 -4.01 10.19 -19.03
N HIS A 105 -3.70 10.65 -20.26
CA HIS A 105 -4.34 11.85 -20.84
C HIS A 105 -5.82 11.64 -21.22
N LEU A 106 -6.31 10.40 -21.32
CA LEU A 106 -7.69 10.11 -21.68
C LEU A 106 -8.64 10.39 -20.52
N MET A 107 -9.78 10.98 -20.84
CA MET A 107 -10.83 11.33 -19.88
C MET A 107 -11.69 10.10 -19.55
N GLY A 108 -11.82 9.79 -18.26
CA GLY A 108 -12.70 8.74 -17.77
C GLY A 108 -14.19 9.08 -17.95
N ASN A 109 -15.04 8.06 -18.13
CA ASN A 109 -16.48 8.27 -18.29
C ASN A 109 -17.15 8.69 -16.98
N THR A 110 -17.49 9.97 -16.85
CA THR A 110 -18.19 10.56 -15.71
C THR A 110 -19.73 10.41 -15.76
N SER A 111 -20.28 9.70 -16.76
CA SER A 111 -21.73 9.53 -16.96
C SER A 111 -22.31 8.48 -16.00
N ASN A 112 -22.27 8.78 -14.70
CA ASN A 112 -22.69 7.90 -13.62
C ASN A 112 -23.23 8.72 -12.42
N ASN A 113 -23.75 8.02 -11.40
CA ASN A 113 -24.50 8.65 -10.31
C ASN A 113 -23.66 9.61 -9.44
N VAL A 114 -22.35 9.40 -9.33
CA VAL A 114 -21.44 10.31 -8.60
C VAL A 114 -20.86 11.42 -9.49
N GLY A 115 -20.87 11.25 -10.82
CA GLY A 115 -20.42 12.25 -11.78
C GLY A 115 -18.90 12.39 -11.87
N SER A 116 -18.16 11.33 -11.55
CA SER A 116 -16.69 11.30 -11.60
C SER A 116 -16.16 9.97 -12.12
N ASN A 117 -14.86 9.88 -12.40
CA ASN A 117 -14.19 8.62 -12.75
C ASN A 117 -12.74 8.64 -12.25
N VAL A 118 -12.26 7.52 -11.70
CA VAL A 118 -10.89 7.37 -11.17
C VAL A 118 -10.12 6.36 -12.01
N THR A 119 -9.22 6.84 -12.87
CA THR A 119 -8.28 6.00 -13.61
C THR A 119 -7.02 5.81 -12.76
N LEU A 120 -7.09 4.88 -11.81
CA LEU A 120 -5.93 4.42 -11.02
C LEU A 120 -4.92 3.68 -11.91
N VAL A 121 -3.63 3.91 -11.68
CA VAL A 121 -2.45 3.26 -12.27
C VAL A 121 -1.63 2.70 -11.11
N ASN A 122 -2.02 1.50 -10.68
CA ASN A 122 -1.39 0.69 -9.64
C ASN A 122 -0.55 -0.44 -10.26
N VAL A 123 0.07 -1.27 -9.42
CA VAL A 123 0.89 -2.44 -9.83
C VAL A 123 0.19 -3.38 -10.83
N GLU A 124 -1.14 -3.50 -10.78
CA GLU A 124 -1.93 -4.35 -11.70
C GLU A 124 -1.91 -3.82 -13.15
N LYS A 125 -1.85 -2.49 -13.33
CA LYS A 125 -1.84 -1.83 -14.65
C LYS A 125 -0.45 -1.40 -15.11
N LEU A 126 0.44 -1.13 -14.16
CA LEU A 126 1.83 -0.78 -14.41
C LEU A 126 2.74 -1.69 -13.58
N ARG A 127 3.11 -2.83 -14.17
CA ARG A 127 3.83 -3.93 -13.49
C ARG A 127 5.19 -3.51 -12.93
N GLY A 128 5.79 -2.47 -13.51
CA GLY A 128 7.00 -1.83 -13.00
C GLY A 128 6.85 -1.17 -11.62
N LEU A 129 5.64 -0.89 -11.10
CA LEU A 129 5.44 -0.32 -9.75
C LEU A 129 5.57 -1.32 -8.60
N ASN A 130 5.77 -2.61 -8.88
CA ASN A 130 5.90 -3.61 -7.84
C ASN A 130 7.21 -3.38 -7.03
N THR A 131 7.09 -3.46 -5.71
CA THR A 131 8.12 -3.10 -4.71
C THR A 131 8.62 -1.65 -4.73
N PHE A 132 7.87 -0.69 -5.28
CA PHE A 132 8.27 0.72 -5.40
C PHE A 132 7.52 1.70 -4.49
N GLY A 133 6.57 1.23 -3.67
CA GLY A 133 5.92 2.07 -2.66
C GLY A 133 5.11 3.26 -3.21
N ILE A 134 4.77 3.26 -4.51
CA ILE A 134 4.05 4.39 -5.13
C ILE A 134 3.12 3.98 -6.27
N SER A 135 2.02 4.70 -6.42
CA SER A 135 1.07 4.63 -7.56
C SER A 135 0.51 6.00 -7.89
N MET A 136 -0.24 6.11 -8.99
CA MET A 136 -0.88 7.36 -9.41
C MET A 136 -2.30 7.11 -9.91
N ALA A 137 -3.20 8.08 -9.77
CA ALA A 137 -4.53 8.07 -10.34
C ALA A 137 -4.83 9.39 -11.07
N ARG A 138 -5.62 9.30 -12.14
CA ARG A 138 -6.34 10.44 -12.70
C ARG A 138 -7.77 10.47 -12.17
N ILE A 139 -8.27 11.65 -11.82
CA ILE A 139 -9.66 11.86 -11.42
C ILE A 139 -10.30 12.89 -12.34
N ASP A 140 -11.30 12.45 -13.11
CA ASP A 140 -12.15 13.30 -13.94
C ASP A 140 -13.48 13.57 -13.23
N PHE A 141 -13.95 14.82 -13.24
CA PHE A 141 -15.22 15.23 -12.64
C PHE A 141 -16.10 15.97 -13.65
N ALA A 142 -17.35 15.54 -13.81
CA ALA A 142 -18.41 16.34 -14.42
C ALA A 142 -18.72 17.59 -13.56
N PRO A 143 -19.46 18.59 -14.10
CA PRO A 143 -20.01 19.67 -13.28
C PRO A 143 -20.78 19.13 -12.07
N MET A 144 -20.49 19.65 -10.87
CA MET A 144 -21.02 19.13 -9.59
C MET A 144 -20.76 17.62 -9.34
N GLY A 145 -19.77 17.03 -10.02
CA GLY A 145 -19.28 15.67 -9.79
C GLY A 145 -18.56 15.54 -8.45
N ILE A 146 -18.67 14.36 -7.83
CA ILE A 146 -17.93 14.02 -6.61
C ILE A 146 -17.15 12.73 -6.80
N ASN A 147 -15.95 12.66 -6.22
CA ASN A 147 -15.39 11.41 -5.74
C ASN A 147 -15.94 11.24 -4.31
N PRO A 148 -16.81 10.25 -4.05
CA PRO A 148 -17.56 10.13 -2.80
C PRO A 148 -16.65 9.86 -1.59
N PRO A 149 -17.13 10.04 -0.35
CA PRO A 149 -16.39 9.67 0.86
C PRO A 149 -15.78 8.27 0.77
N HIS A 150 -14.46 8.22 0.88
CA HIS A 150 -13.65 7.01 0.75
C HIS A 150 -12.36 7.12 1.57
N THR A 151 -11.63 6.02 1.69
CA THR A 151 -10.32 5.96 2.36
C THR A 151 -9.37 5.01 1.62
N HIS A 152 -8.06 5.25 1.80
CA HIS A 152 -6.94 4.45 1.32
C HIS A 152 -6.26 3.80 2.53
N PRO A 153 -6.52 2.51 2.83
CA PRO A 153 -6.00 1.81 4.02
C PRO A 153 -4.49 1.55 4.03
N ARG A 154 -3.77 1.90 2.95
CA ARG A 154 -2.34 1.65 2.78
C ARG A 154 -1.62 2.79 2.04
N ALA A 155 -2.18 4.01 2.04
CA ALA A 155 -1.50 5.16 1.44
C ALA A 155 -2.08 6.51 1.88
N THR A 156 -1.19 7.50 1.97
CA THR A 156 -1.50 8.93 1.83
C THR A 156 -1.74 9.26 0.36
N GLU A 157 -2.73 10.12 0.03
CA GLU A 157 -2.96 10.66 -1.31
C GLU A 157 -2.44 12.11 -1.42
N ILE A 158 -1.58 12.42 -2.40
CA ILE A 158 -1.22 13.80 -2.77
C ILE A 158 -1.84 14.18 -4.12
N LEU A 159 -2.78 15.12 -4.11
CA LEU A 159 -3.63 15.56 -5.21
C LEU A 159 -3.16 16.90 -5.79
N THR A 160 -2.96 16.99 -7.11
CA THR A 160 -2.81 18.26 -7.84
C THR A 160 -3.99 18.52 -8.76
N VAL A 161 -4.60 19.70 -8.67
CA VAL A 161 -5.64 20.13 -9.61
C VAL A 161 -5.00 20.59 -10.92
N ILE A 162 -5.36 19.97 -12.04
CA ILE A 162 -4.87 20.32 -13.39
C ILE A 162 -5.82 21.31 -14.08
N GLU A 163 -7.13 21.17 -13.84
CA GLU A 163 -8.18 22.00 -14.43
C GLU A 163 -9.42 22.03 -13.53
N GLY A 164 -10.14 23.17 -13.54
CA GLY A 164 -11.33 23.39 -12.72
C GLY A 164 -11.03 23.82 -11.28
N THR A 165 -12.09 23.79 -10.47
CA THR A 165 -12.10 24.22 -9.06
C THR A 165 -12.70 23.10 -8.21
N ILE A 166 -11.96 22.58 -7.24
CA ILE A 166 -12.32 21.38 -6.47
C ILE A 166 -12.38 21.69 -4.98
N LEU A 167 -13.54 21.50 -4.36
CA LEU A 167 -13.68 21.40 -2.92
C LEU A 167 -13.18 20.03 -2.47
N VAL A 168 -12.18 20.01 -1.59
CA VAL A 168 -11.69 18.80 -0.93
C VAL A 168 -12.00 18.83 0.56
N GLY A 169 -12.03 17.67 1.18
CA GLY A 169 -11.95 17.58 2.64
C GLY A 169 -11.75 16.16 3.17
N PHE A 170 -11.23 16.09 4.40
CA PHE A 170 -11.03 14.86 5.16
C PHE A 170 -11.46 15.01 6.62
N VAL A 171 -11.72 13.88 7.28
CA VAL A 171 -12.21 13.82 8.67
C VAL A 171 -11.22 13.08 9.55
N THR A 172 -10.88 13.66 10.71
CA THR A 172 -9.95 13.06 11.69
C THR A 172 -10.55 11.85 12.42
N SER A 173 -9.70 10.92 12.82
CA SER A 173 -10.01 9.84 13.75
C SER A 173 -10.03 10.34 15.20
N ASN A 174 -10.95 9.83 16.01
CA ASN A 174 -11.19 10.27 17.40
C ASN A 174 -11.36 11.80 17.58
N THR A 175 -11.56 12.25 18.81
CA THR A 175 -12.94 12.33 19.35
C THR A 175 -13.78 13.42 18.69
N GLU A 176 -13.14 14.41 18.07
CA GLU A 176 -13.76 15.59 17.46
C GLU A 176 -14.44 15.29 16.11
N ASN A 177 -14.04 14.22 15.40
CA ASN A 177 -14.47 13.94 14.02
C ASN A 177 -14.33 15.20 13.13
N ARG A 178 -13.19 15.89 13.25
CA ARG A 178 -13.00 17.25 12.74
C ARG A 178 -12.89 17.22 11.22
N LEU A 179 -13.76 17.94 10.54
CA LEU A 179 -13.74 18.09 9.08
C LEU A 179 -12.79 19.23 8.68
N ILE A 180 -11.70 18.87 8.01
CA ILE A 180 -10.76 19.82 7.39
C ILE A 180 -11.11 19.91 5.91
N THR A 181 -11.44 21.11 5.41
CA THR A 181 -11.82 21.35 4.00
C THR A 181 -11.06 22.51 3.37
N LYS A 182 -10.91 22.45 2.04
CA LYS A 182 -10.32 23.54 1.25
C LYS A 182 -10.93 23.59 -0.15
N VAL A 183 -11.03 24.80 -0.72
CA VAL A 183 -11.26 24.96 -2.16
C VAL A 183 -9.90 25.09 -2.83
N LEU A 184 -9.66 24.21 -3.80
CA LEU A 184 -8.45 24.12 -4.61
C LEU A 184 -8.74 24.65 -6.01
N GLU A 185 -7.85 25.50 -6.50
CA GLU A 185 -7.82 25.96 -7.88
C GLU A 185 -6.73 25.23 -8.67
N LYS A 186 -6.72 25.39 -10.00
CA LYS A 186 -5.67 24.87 -10.88
C LYS A 186 -4.26 25.13 -10.33
N GLY A 187 -3.45 24.09 -10.19
CA GLY A 187 -2.08 24.13 -9.68
C GLY A 187 -1.94 24.25 -8.17
N ASP A 188 -3.03 24.14 -7.42
CA ASP A 188 -2.97 23.81 -6.00
C ASP A 188 -2.68 22.31 -5.83
N VAL A 189 -1.87 22.00 -4.82
CA VAL A 189 -1.53 20.65 -4.36
C VAL A 189 -2.08 20.49 -2.95
N PHE A 190 -2.79 19.40 -2.69
CA PHE A 190 -3.34 19.08 -1.38
C PHE A 190 -3.00 17.64 -0.99
N VAL A 191 -2.85 17.34 0.30
CA VAL A 191 -2.55 15.99 0.77
C VAL A 191 -3.61 15.47 1.76
N PHE A 192 -4.02 14.21 1.58
CA PHE A 192 -4.97 13.50 2.42
C PHE A 192 -4.23 12.40 3.21
N PRO A 193 -4.26 12.44 4.55
CA PRO A 193 -3.55 11.45 5.36
C PRO A 193 -4.09 10.03 5.19
N GLU A 194 -3.21 9.06 5.37
CA GLU A 194 -3.50 7.63 5.27
C GLU A 194 -4.63 7.17 6.20
N GLY A 195 -5.47 6.24 5.71
CA GLY A 195 -6.59 5.68 6.46
C GLY A 195 -7.77 6.63 6.73
N LEU A 196 -7.63 7.96 6.58
CA LEU A 196 -8.69 8.92 6.86
C LEU A 196 -9.77 8.96 5.77
N ILE A 197 -11.01 9.22 6.19
CA ILE A 197 -12.15 9.37 5.27
C ILE A 197 -12.10 10.75 4.63
N HIS A 198 -12.04 10.80 3.30
CA HIS A 198 -11.94 12.01 2.52
C HIS A 198 -12.76 11.97 1.23
N PHE A 199 -12.97 13.14 0.62
CA PHE A 199 -13.76 13.33 -0.60
C PHE A 199 -13.23 14.51 -1.43
N GLN A 200 -13.60 14.52 -2.71
CA GLN A 200 -13.34 15.62 -3.65
C GLN A 200 -14.63 15.95 -4.42
N LYS A 201 -14.95 17.23 -4.61
CA LYS A 201 -16.15 17.75 -5.31
C LYS A 201 -15.77 18.85 -6.29
N ASN A 202 -16.11 18.70 -7.56
CA ASN A 202 -16.04 19.80 -8.52
C ASN A 202 -17.09 20.88 -8.19
N LEU A 203 -16.65 22.12 -7.94
CA LEU A 203 -17.51 23.29 -7.74
C LEU A 203 -17.76 24.07 -9.06
N GLY A 204 -17.02 23.75 -10.12
CA GLY A 204 -17.12 24.42 -11.41
C GLY A 204 -18.36 24.00 -12.22
N ASN A 205 -18.82 24.92 -13.06
CA ASN A 205 -19.85 24.66 -14.08
C ASN A 205 -19.32 23.86 -15.29
N GLY A 206 -18.00 23.73 -15.41
CA GLY A 206 -17.32 22.89 -16.40
C GLY A 206 -16.84 21.57 -15.81
N TYR A 207 -16.11 20.78 -16.61
CA TYR A 207 -15.37 19.63 -16.09
C TYR A 207 -14.18 20.08 -15.23
N ALA A 208 -13.75 19.22 -14.31
CA ALA A 208 -12.51 19.39 -13.56
C ALA A 208 -11.65 18.12 -13.69
N LEU A 209 -10.34 18.30 -13.58
CA LEU A 209 -9.33 17.25 -13.71
C LEU A 209 -8.30 17.40 -12.59
N ALA A 210 -8.03 16.31 -11.89
CA ALA A 210 -6.91 16.21 -10.96
C ALA A 210 -6.06 14.97 -11.25
N LEU A 211 -4.79 15.03 -10.87
CA LEU A 211 -3.90 13.88 -10.76
C LEU A 211 -3.54 13.69 -9.30
N ALA A 212 -3.65 12.47 -8.81
CA ALA A 212 -3.30 12.08 -7.45
C ALA A 212 -2.15 11.07 -7.50
N ALA A 213 -1.17 11.18 -6.60
CA ALA A 213 -0.19 10.13 -6.34
C ALA A 213 -0.40 9.56 -4.95
N LEU A 214 -0.12 8.27 -4.76
CA LEU A 214 -0.42 7.56 -3.51
C LEU A 214 0.83 6.83 -3.01
N SER A 215 1.12 6.90 -1.71
CA SER A 215 2.32 6.32 -1.05
C SER A 215 2.31 4.79 -0.93
N SER A 216 1.72 4.09 -1.90
CA SER A 216 1.84 2.64 -2.07
C SER A 216 1.55 2.23 -3.51
N GLN A 217 2.19 1.14 -3.96
CA GLN A 217 1.89 0.50 -5.25
C GLN A 217 0.50 -0.15 -5.33
N ASN A 218 -0.14 -0.37 -4.17
CA ASN A 218 -1.51 -0.85 -4.03
C ASN A 218 -2.16 -0.21 -2.77
N PRO A 219 -2.68 1.03 -2.88
CA PRO A 219 -3.18 1.80 -1.74
C PRO A 219 -4.44 1.18 -1.09
N GLY A 220 -5.12 0.28 -1.81
CA GLY A 220 -6.49 -0.13 -1.48
C GLY A 220 -7.48 1.03 -1.67
N VAL A 221 -8.77 0.74 -1.79
CA VAL A 221 -9.81 1.80 -1.82
C VAL A 221 -11.04 1.28 -1.09
N ILE A 222 -11.54 2.01 -0.11
CA ILE A 222 -12.82 1.70 0.54
C ILE A 222 -13.77 2.88 0.32
N THR A 223 -14.64 2.76 -0.68
CA THR A 223 -15.73 3.72 -0.89
C THR A 223 -16.80 3.48 0.18
N ILE A 224 -17.02 4.43 1.08
CA ILE A 224 -17.75 4.18 2.33
C ILE A 224 -19.19 3.72 2.08
N ALA A 225 -19.89 4.34 1.13
CA ALA A 225 -21.26 3.95 0.78
C ALA A 225 -21.33 2.52 0.20
N ASN A 226 -20.35 2.14 -0.65
CA ASN A 226 -20.26 0.79 -1.22
C ASN A 226 -19.96 -0.24 -0.14
N ALA A 227 -18.96 -0.01 0.72
CA ALA A 227 -18.58 -0.97 1.75
C ALA A 227 -19.69 -1.18 2.80
N VAL A 228 -20.38 -0.11 3.22
CA VAL A 228 -21.37 -0.20 4.31
C VAL A 228 -22.77 -0.57 3.81
N PHE A 229 -23.23 -0.03 2.66
CA PHE A 229 -24.59 -0.24 2.14
C PHE A 229 -24.66 -1.10 0.87
N GLY A 230 -23.54 -1.29 0.17
CA GLY A 230 -23.41 -2.10 -1.05
C GLY A 230 -22.56 -3.36 -0.91
N SER A 231 -22.20 -3.77 0.32
CA SER A 231 -21.40 -4.96 0.58
C SER A 231 -22.10 -6.24 0.12
N ASN A 232 -21.31 -7.26 -0.21
CA ASN A 232 -21.80 -8.55 -0.67
C ASN A 232 -21.33 -9.71 0.24
N PRO A 233 -22.23 -10.39 0.98
CA PRO A 233 -23.63 -10.02 1.23
C PRO A 233 -23.77 -8.70 1.99
N ASN A 234 -24.96 -8.11 1.98
CA ASN A 234 -25.25 -6.88 2.73
C ASN A 234 -24.97 -7.04 4.24
N ILE A 235 -24.38 -6.02 4.88
CA ILE A 235 -24.46 -5.89 6.34
C ILE A 235 -25.94 -5.84 6.74
N ALA A 236 -26.30 -6.53 7.82
CA ALA A 236 -27.68 -6.64 8.28
C ALA A 236 -28.29 -5.25 8.59
N ALA A 237 -29.51 -5.02 8.12
CA ALA A 237 -30.10 -3.68 8.12
C ALA A 237 -30.41 -3.15 9.53
N ASP A 238 -30.56 -4.01 10.53
CA ASP A 238 -30.72 -3.64 11.94
C ASP A 238 -29.42 -3.13 12.58
N ILE A 239 -28.25 -3.70 12.20
CA ILE A 239 -26.93 -3.21 12.61
C ILE A 239 -26.73 -1.78 12.11
N LEU A 240 -27.01 -1.55 10.82
CA LEU A 240 -26.89 -0.21 10.23
C LEU A 240 -27.94 0.76 10.77
N ALA A 241 -29.19 0.32 11.00
CA ALA A 241 -30.25 1.16 11.56
C ALA A 241 -29.84 1.70 12.94
N LYS A 242 -29.31 0.82 13.79
CA LYS A 242 -28.82 1.19 15.13
C LYS A 242 -27.55 2.06 15.07
N ALA A 243 -26.61 1.76 14.16
CA ALA A 243 -25.38 2.54 13.99
C ALA A 243 -25.61 3.96 13.44
N PHE A 244 -26.49 4.11 12.45
CA PHE A 244 -26.85 5.40 11.83
C PHE A 244 -28.05 6.08 12.52
N GLN A 245 -28.52 5.52 13.63
CA GLN A 245 -29.61 6.07 14.48
C GLN A 245 -30.91 6.36 13.70
N THR A 246 -31.24 5.49 12.75
CA THR A 246 -32.29 5.64 11.74
C THR A 246 -33.08 4.34 11.57
N ASP A 247 -34.17 4.35 10.79
CA ASP A 247 -35.05 3.20 10.62
C ASP A 247 -34.50 2.14 9.65
N ILE A 248 -34.85 0.88 9.91
CA ILE A 248 -34.53 -0.26 9.03
C ILE A 248 -35.07 -0.05 7.60
N SER A 249 -36.18 0.67 7.45
CA SER A 249 -36.74 1.08 6.16
C SER A 249 -35.82 2.02 5.39
N VAL A 250 -35.28 3.05 6.05
CA VAL A 250 -34.33 4.03 5.46
C VAL A 250 -33.04 3.33 5.05
N VAL A 251 -32.49 2.45 5.90
CA VAL A 251 -31.35 1.61 5.56
C VAL A 251 -31.65 0.73 4.34
N SER A 252 -32.78 0.03 4.34
CA SER A 252 -33.17 -0.86 3.23
C SER A 252 -33.36 -0.09 1.91
N GLN A 253 -33.88 1.14 1.98
CA GLN A 253 -33.99 2.05 0.84
C GLN A 253 -32.61 2.45 0.31
N ILE A 254 -31.65 2.83 1.16
CA ILE A 254 -30.28 3.14 0.74
C ILE A 254 -29.61 1.89 0.14
N GLN A 255 -29.63 0.75 0.85
CA GLN A 255 -29.07 -0.52 0.36
C GLN A 255 -29.66 -0.96 -1.00
N SER A 256 -30.93 -0.64 -1.29
CA SER A 256 -31.55 -0.96 -2.59
C SER A 256 -30.87 -0.28 -3.78
N LYS A 257 -30.22 0.88 -3.56
CA LYS A 257 -29.53 1.65 -4.61
C LYS A 257 -28.21 1.03 -5.06
N PHE A 258 -27.58 0.24 -4.19
CA PHE A 258 -26.28 -0.38 -4.46
C PHE A 258 -26.41 -1.82 -4.98
N LYS A 259 -27.63 -2.38 -5.02
CA LYS A 259 -27.87 -3.73 -5.54
C LYS A 259 -27.93 -3.72 -7.07
N THR A 260 -26.90 -4.26 -7.69
CA THR A 260 -26.94 -4.66 -9.11
C THR A 260 -28.08 -5.66 -9.31
N LEU A 261 -29.05 -5.34 -10.17
CA LEU A 261 -30.11 -6.29 -10.51
C LEU A 261 -29.49 -7.45 -11.29
N ILE A 262 -29.32 -8.62 -10.66
CA ILE A 262 -28.94 -9.86 -11.34
C ILE A 262 -30.13 -10.35 -12.15
N CYS A 263 -30.38 -9.69 -13.28
CA CYS A 263 -31.28 -10.18 -14.32
C CYS A 263 -30.66 -11.46 -14.89
N CYS A 264 -31.44 -12.55 -14.97
CA CYS A 264 -30.95 -13.90 -15.29
C CYS A 264 -30.55 -14.11 -16.78
N ARG A 265 -30.00 -13.07 -17.41
CA ARG A 265 -29.27 -13.15 -18.69
C ARG A 265 -27.77 -13.37 -18.50
N SER A 266 -27.20 -12.96 -17.36
CA SER A 266 -25.75 -12.98 -17.12
C SER A 266 -25.18 -14.36 -16.78
N PHE A 267 -26.03 -15.27 -16.30
CA PHE A 267 -25.72 -16.68 -16.11
C PHE A 267 -26.67 -17.50 -16.97
N SER A 268 -26.17 -18.51 -17.69
CA SER A 268 -26.96 -19.42 -18.54
C SER A 268 -27.79 -20.43 -17.73
N LEU A 269 -28.37 -19.99 -16.61
CA LEU A 269 -29.18 -20.81 -15.71
C LEU A 269 -30.57 -21.03 -16.31
N PRO A 270 -31.13 -22.26 -16.26
CA PRO A 270 -32.48 -22.50 -16.72
C PRO A 270 -33.50 -21.71 -15.89
N ILE A 271 -34.40 -21.04 -16.60
CA ILE A 271 -35.54 -20.34 -16.01
C ILE A 271 -36.64 -21.38 -15.74
N ALA A 272 -37.02 -21.52 -14.47
CA ALA A 272 -38.14 -22.33 -14.03
C ALA A 272 -39.43 -21.49 -14.02
N PHE A 273 -40.52 -22.10 -14.50
CA PHE A 273 -41.85 -21.51 -14.55
C PHE A 273 -42.80 -22.32 -13.66
N ASP A 274 -43.03 -21.84 -12.44
CA ASP A 274 -44.01 -22.44 -11.53
C ASP A 274 -45.40 -21.86 -11.83
N PHE A 275 -46.34 -22.67 -12.32
CA PHE A 275 -47.75 -22.27 -12.39
C PHE A 275 -48.41 -22.48 -11.02
N LEU A 276 -48.83 -21.39 -10.38
CA LEU A 276 -49.52 -21.39 -9.07
C LEU A 276 -51.05 -21.30 -9.22
N GLY A 277 -51.57 -21.53 -10.43
CA GLY A 277 -52.98 -21.45 -10.79
C GLY A 277 -53.18 -20.94 -12.23
N PRO A 278 -54.41 -20.90 -12.73
CA PRO A 278 -54.74 -20.52 -14.12
C PRO A 278 -54.47 -19.04 -14.47
N SER A 279 -53.86 -18.26 -13.57
CA SER A 279 -53.56 -16.84 -13.77
C SER A 279 -52.24 -16.38 -13.12
N PHE A 280 -51.44 -17.32 -12.58
CA PHE A 280 -50.23 -16.98 -11.81
C PHE A 280 -49.01 -17.77 -12.30
N LEU A 281 -48.12 -17.06 -13.00
CA LEU A 281 -46.82 -17.54 -13.45
C LEU A 281 -45.72 -17.01 -12.53
N ARG A 282 -45.13 -17.87 -11.69
CA ARG A 282 -43.94 -17.54 -10.90
C ARG A 282 -42.69 -17.91 -11.71
N ILE A 283 -41.86 -16.92 -12.01
CA ILE A 283 -40.58 -17.10 -12.67
C ILE A 283 -39.49 -17.23 -11.59
N ARG A 284 -38.67 -18.28 -11.65
CA ARG A 284 -37.47 -18.45 -10.81
C ARG A 284 -36.26 -18.81 -11.66
N CYS A 285 -35.08 -18.40 -11.21
CA CYS A 285 -33.80 -18.83 -11.77
C CYS A 285 -33.20 -19.85 -10.80
N MET A 286 -32.84 -21.04 -11.29
CA MET A 286 -32.37 -22.11 -10.39
C MET A 286 -31.13 -21.69 -9.62
N ASN A 287 -31.06 -22.10 -8.34
CA ASN A 287 -30.01 -21.78 -7.36
C ASN A 287 -29.88 -20.30 -6.93
N SER A 288 -30.80 -19.41 -7.29
CA SER A 288 -30.94 -18.09 -6.65
C SER A 288 -31.89 -18.11 -5.43
N PRO A 289 -31.69 -17.25 -4.42
CA PRO A 289 -32.65 -17.08 -3.34
C PRO A 289 -34.00 -16.58 -3.86
N VAL A 290 -35.09 -17.03 -3.23
CA VAL A 290 -36.46 -16.81 -3.72
C VAL A 290 -36.98 -15.43 -3.30
N PHE A 291 -37.37 -14.61 -4.29
CA PHE A 291 -38.15 -13.40 -4.09
C PHE A 291 -39.59 -13.57 -4.59
N SER A 292 -40.53 -12.89 -3.93
CA SER A 292 -41.94 -12.82 -4.31
C SER A 292 -42.34 -11.38 -4.62
N VAL A 293 -43.00 -11.16 -5.77
CA VAL A 293 -43.47 -9.84 -6.22
C VAL A 293 -44.99 -9.88 -6.33
N SER A 294 -45.67 -8.80 -5.95
CA SER A 294 -47.13 -8.66 -6.08
C SER A 294 -47.56 -8.29 -7.52
N PRO A 295 -48.80 -8.62 -7.95
CA PRO A 295 -49.12 -8.73 -9.37
C PRO A 295 -49.66 -7.43 -10.02
N GLU A 296 -48.86 -6.37 -10.11
CA GLU A 296 -49.21 -5.14 -10.87
C GLU A 296 -48.13 -4.69 -11.88
N SER A 297 -47.85 -5.51 -12.89
CA SER A 297 -47.16 -5.06 -14.10
C SER A 297 -47.56 -5.87 -15.34
N LYS A 298 -48.11 -5.22 -16.37
CA LYS A 298 -48.49 -5.86 -17.64
C LYS A 298 -47.30 -5.91 -18.61
N PHE A 299 -46.80 -7.11 -18.91
CA PHE A 299 -45.86 -7.33 -20.02
C PHE A 299 -46.59 -7.73 -21.31
N ARG A 300 -45.98 -7.43 -22.45
CA ARG A 300 -46.55 -7.58 -23.80
C ARG A 300 -45.70 -8.54 -24.63
N GLU A 301 -46.25 -9.68 -24.99
CA GLU A 301 -45.50 -10.70 -25.74
C GLU A 301 -45.17 -10.31 -27.19
N ARG A 302 -44.05 -10.86 -27.67
CA ARG A 302 -43.79 -11.19 -29.08
C ARG A 302 -43.15 -12.59 -29.13
N SER A 303 -43.39 -13.31 -30.21
CA SER A 303 -43.32 -14.77 -30.29
C SER A 303 -42.05 -15.33 -30.96
N SER A 304 -41.95 -16.67 -31.01
CA SER A 304 -40.97 -17.53 -31.71
C SER A 304 -39.56 -17.65 -31.08
N SER A 305 -38.88 -18.81 -31.11
CA SER A 305 -39.33 -20.18 -31.43
C SER A 305 -38.40 -21.26 -30.83
N ARG A 306 -38.95 -22.49 -30.71
CA ARG A 306 -38.42 -23.72 -30.07
C ARG A 306 -36.97 -24.13 -30.43
N LEU A 307 -36.34 -24.89 -29.52
CA LEU A 307 -35.42 -26.01 -29.82
C LEU A 307 -35.46 -27.08 -28.70
N PHE A 308 -34.91 -28.27 -28.94
CA PHE A 308 -35.07 -29.50 -28.11
C PHE A 308 -33.88 -29.78 -27.17
N PHE A 309 -34.09 -30.67 -26.19
CA PHE A 309 -33.06 -31.26 -25.32
C PHE A 309 -33.19 -32.80 -25.23
N SER A 310 -32.04 -33.46 -25.10
CA SER A 310 -31.79 -34.86 -24.68
C SER A 310 -30.32 -34.94 -24.20
N ASP A 311 -29.87 -35.87 -23.35
CA ASP A 311 -30.60 -36.80 -22.46
C ASP A 311 -29.76 -37.14 -21.20
N VAL A 312 -30.47 -37.53 -20.15
CA VAL A 312 -30.14 -38.39 -18.99
C VAL A 312 -28.67 -38.80 -18.70
N GLY A 313 -28.22 -38.68 -17.44
CA GLY A 313 -26.98 -39.32 -16.97
C GLY A 313 -26.64 -39.19 -15.46
N LEU A 314 -27.47 -39.70 -14.55
CA LEU A 314 -27.18 -39.69 -13.10
C LEU A 314 -26.52 -41.01 -12.64
N CYS A 315 -25.53 -40.96 -11.74
CA CYS A 315 -25.07 -42.11 -10.97
C CYS A 315 -24.52 -41.68 -9.60
N CYS A 316 -25.15 -42.17 -8.53
CA CYS A 316 -24.61 -42.14 -7.16
C CYS A 316 -24.09 -43.53 -6.80
N TYR A 317 -23.12 -43.63 -5.88
CA TYR A 317 -22.82 -44.91 -5.22
C TYR A 317 -22.61 -44.75 -3.71
N HIS A 318 -22.79 -45.85 -2.99
CA HIS A 318 -23.13 -45.86 -1.57
C HIS A 318 -21.93 -46.20 -0.67
N SER A 319 -21.84 -45.58 0.52
CA SER A 319 -20.92 -46.00 1.57
C SER A 319 -21.52 -47.10 2.47
N ARG A 320 -20.66 -47.90 3.12
CA ARG A 320 -20.97 -48.74 4.29
C ARG A 320 -19.69 -49.00 5.11
N SER A 321 -19.84 -49.55 6.31
CA SER A 321 -18.91 -49.34 7.43
C SER A 321 -18.29 -50.62 8.03
N SER A 322 -17.25 -50.39 8.84
CA SER A 322 -16.94 -51.08 10.11
C SER A 322 -16.83 -52.62 10.16
N ASN A 323 -15.63 -53.13 10.41
CA ASN A 323 -15.29 -53.76 11.70
C ASN A 323 -13.79 -54.03 11.82
N ALA A 324 -13.31 -54.30 13.04
CA ALA A 324 -11.89 -54.43 13.37
C ALA A 324 -11.56 -55.76 14.08
N TYR A 325 -10.30 -56.21 13.97
CA TYR A 325 -9.68 -57.21 14.84
C TYR A 325 -8.21 -56.84 15.09
N GLN A 326 -7.72 -57.03 16.31
CA GLN A 326 -6.30 -56.90 16.66
C GLN A 326 -5.56 -58.22 16.44
N LEU A 327 -4.27 -58.14 16.13
CA LEU A 327 -3.30 -59.16 16.53
C LEU A 327 -2.04 -58.46 17.05
N LEU A 328 -1.51 -58.95 18.18
CA LEU A 328 -0.44 -58.28 18.92
C LEU A 328 0.94 -58.81 18.51
N LEU A 329 1.80 -57.94 17.99
CA LEU A 329 3.24 -58.21 17.81
C LEU A 329 4.05 -57.02 18.32
N ARG A 330 4.78 -57.22 19.42
CA ARG A 330 5.75 -56.24 19.94
C ARG A 330 7.07 -56.37 19.20
N LEU A 331 7.48 -55.29 18.53
CA LEU A 331 8.89 -54.97 18.31
C LEU A 331 9.13 -53.52 18.78
N THR A 332 10.31 -53.28 19.33
CA THR A 332 10.61 -52.08 20.13
C THR A 332 11.31 -50.98 19.34
N SER A 333 11.06 -49.74 19.75
CA SER A 333 11.89 -48.55 19.49
C SER A 333 12.28 -48.31 18.02
N ILE A 334 11.36 -47.69 17.28
CA ILE A 334 11.74 -46.54 16.45
C ILE A 334 11.22 -45.31 17.21
N THR A 335 12.10 -44.39 17.57
CA THR A 335 11.71 -43.11 18.17
C THR A 335 11.14 -42.21 17.08
N ASP A 336 9.99 -41.57 17.33
CA ASP A 336 9.46 -40.52 16.47
C ASP A 336 10.49 -39.39 16.32
N VAL A 337 11.09 -39.31 15.13
CA VAL A 337 11.81 -38.11 14.70
C VAL A 337 10.74 -37.13 14.23
N GLN A 338 10.22 -36.32 15.16
CA GLN A 338 9.45 -35.15 14.77
C GLN A 338 10.30 -34.28 13.83
N PRO A 339 9.80 -33.87 12.66
CA PRO A 339 10.51 -32.89 11.85
C PRO A 339 10.60 -31.59 12.65
N PRO A 340 11.77 -30.94 12.76
CA PRO A 340 11.91 -29.67 13.46
C PRO A 340 11.18 -28.57 12.68
N THR A 341 9.93 -28.30 13.06
CA THR A 341 9.09 -27.26 12.44
C THR A 341 9.53 -25.86 12.88
N CYS A 342 10.64 -25.40 12.30
CA CYS A 342 11.15 -24.04 12.48
C CYS A 342 10.30 -23.02 11.71
N THR A 343 9.11 -22.69 12.23
CA THR A 343 8.30 -21.58 11.72
C THR A 343 8.73 -20.27 12.35
N SER A 344 9.66 -19.56 11.71
CA SER A 344 9.99 -18.17 12.03
C SER A 344 8.96 -17.23 11.40
N PHE A 345 8.01 -16.72 12.19
CA PHE A 345 7.19 -15.58 11.80
C PHE A 345 7.83 -14.31 12.35
N ALA A 346 8.24 -13.41 11.47
CA ALA A 346 8.68 -12.07 11.80
C ALA A 346 7.94 -11.07 10.90
N PHE A 347 7.30 -10.09 11.52
CA PHE A 347 6.73 -8.93 10.85
C PHE A 347 7.31 -7.69 11.52
N ALA A 348 7.91 -6.81 10.72
CA ALA A 348 8.03 -5.40 11.05
C ALA A 348 7.90 -4.62 9.75
N SER A 349 6.98 -3.66 9.74
CA SER A 349 7.01 -2.52 8.83
C SER A 349 7.81 -1.39 9.48
N ASP A 350 7.98 -0.28 8.79
CA ASP A 350 8.12 1.01 9.46
C ASP A 350 6.96 1.19 10.48
N PRO A 351 7.18 1.87 11.62
CA PRO A 351 6.12 2.07 12.60
C PRO A 351 4.96 2.88 12.00
N SER A 352 3.76 2.28 11.93
CA SER A 352 2.53 2.98 11.53
C SER A 352 2.43 4.31 12.29
N PRO A 353 2.09 5.43 11.63
CA PRO A 353 2.15 6.77 12.24
C PRO A 353 1.32 6.77 13.53
N LEU A 354 1.79 7.35 14.64
CA LEU A 354 1.07 7.21 15.93
C LEU A 354 -0.11 8.19 16.10
N GLN A 355 -0.40 8.98 15.06
CA GLN A 355 -1.43 10.01 15.02
C GLN A 355 -1.88 10.22 13.56
N ASP A 356 -2.96 10.98 13.36
CA ASP A 356 -3.56 11.20 12.04
C ASP A 356 -2.63 11.92 11.05
N PHE A 357 -1.79 12.83 11.53
CA PHE A 357 -0.86 13.62 10.73
C PHE A 357 0.19 14.27 11.64
N CYS A 358 1.40 14.56 11.13
CA CYS A 358 2.46 15.23 11.87
C CYS A 358 2.95 16.48 11.12
N VAL A 359 2.10 17.52 10.98
CA VAL A 359 2.49 18.75 10.26
C VAL A 359 3.79 19.32 10.83
N ALA A 360 4.80 19.51 9.96
CA ALA A 360 6.12 19.99 10.34
C ALA A 360 6.06 21.34 11.07
N ASP A 361 6.73 21.42 12.21
CA ASP A 361 7.05 22.64 12.95
C ASP A 361 8.54 23.04 12.76
N PRO A 362 8.84 24.08 11.97
CA PRO A 362 10.19 24.60 11.81
C PRO A 362 10.56 25.68 12.85
N GLU A 363 9.65 26.03 13.78
CA GLU A 363 9.93 26.97 14.88
C GLU A 363 10.42 26.22 16.13
N SER A 364 10.28 24.89 16.17
CA SER A 364 10.83 24.04 17.21
C SER A 364 12.37 24.10 17.26
N PRO A 365 12.98 24.31 18.44
CA PRO A 365 14.44 24.26 18.61
C PRO A 365 15.01 22.84 18.67
N VAL A 366 14.16 21.80 18.58
CA VAL A 366 14.56 20.39 18.76
C VAL A 366 14.90 19.74 17.42
N LEU A 367 16.12 19.25 17.30
CA LEU A 367 16.60 18.50 16.14
C LEU A 367 16.34 17.00 16.32
N VAL A 368 15.68 16.39 15.33
CA VAL A 368 15.39 14.95 15.25
C VAL A 368 15.74 14.42 13.85
N ASN A 369 15.73 13.10 13.65
CA ASN A 369 15.81 12.50 12.31
C ASN A 369 14.48 12.64 11.56
N GLY A 370 14.16 13.86 11.13
CA GLY A 370 12.85 14.22 10.58
C GLY A 370 12.50 15.67 10.92
N VAL A 371 11.21 15.96 11.10
CA VAL A 371 10.74 17.26 11.65
C VAL A 371 9.72 17.02 12.76
N VAL A 372 9.77 17.86 13.80
CA VAL A 372 8.84 17.89 14.94
C VAL A 372 7.41 18.21 14.45
N CYS A 373 6.38 17.67 15.10
CA CYS A 373 4.98 17.98 14.77
C CYS A 373 4.49 19.24 15.50
N LYS A 374 3.63 20.03 14.84
CA LYS A 374 2.68 20.92 15.51
C LYS A 374 1.66 20.13 16.35
N ASP A 375 1.06 20.78 17.35
CA ASP A 375 -0.18 20.28 18.00
C ASP A 375 -1.29 20.09 16.94
N PRO A 376 -1.86 18.88 16.78
CA PRO A 376 -2.94 18.63 15.83
C PRO A 376 -4.17 19.55 15.96
N LYS A 377 -4.40 20.14 17.14
CA LYS A 377 -5.50 21.09 17.36
C LYS A 377 -5.32 22.39 16.60
N VAL A 378 -4.09 22.93 16.52
CA VAL A 378 -3.83 24.21 15.85
C VAL A 378 -3.63 24.10 14.34
N VAL A 379 -3.46 22.88 13.82
CA VAL A 379 -3.32 22.58 12.39
C VAL A 379 -4.56 23.01 11.60
N GLN A 380 -4.36 23.52 10.39
CA GLN A 380 -5.41 24.02 9.50
C GLN A 380 -5.29 23.46 8.08
N ALA A 381 -6.31 23.66 7.24
CA ALA A 381 -6.31 23.19 5.86
C ALA A 381 -5.17 23.77 5.00
N ASP A 382 -4.63 24.94 5.36
CA ASP A 382 -3.48 25.54 4.67
C ASP A 382 -2.13 24.87 5.00
N ASP A 383 -2.02 24.10 6.10
CA ASP A 383 -0.83 23.29 6.37
C ASP A 383 -0.66 22.14 5.36
N PHE A 384 -1.77 21.70 4.77
CA PHE A 384 -1.86 20.65 3.75
C PHE A 384 -1.97 21.19 2.32
N LEU A 385 -1.83 22.51 2.11
CA LEU A 385 -1.95 23.16 0.80
C LEU A 385 -0.63 23.79 0.33
N PHE A 386 -0.17 23.40 -0.87
CA PHE A 386 0.82 24.17 -1.63
C PHE A 386 0.17 24.84 -2.84
N ARG A 387 0.39 26.14 -3.04
CA ARG A 387 -0.17 26.91 -4.15
C ARG A 387 0.86 27.19 -5.24
N GLY A 388 0.42 27.17 -6.49
CA GLY A 388 1.20 27.69 -7.62
C GLY A 388 2.05 26.68 -8.39
N LEU A 389 1.79 25.37 -8.26
CA LEU A 389 2.44 24.36 -9.11
C LEU A 389 2.00 24.46 -10.59
N HIS A 390 0.96 25.25 -10.91
CA HIS A 390 0.64 25.63 -12.29
C HIS A 390 1.64 26.63 -12.90
N LEU A 391 2.49 27.29 -12.10
CA LEU A 391 3.47 28.26 -12.59
C LEU A 391 4.67 27.54 -13.23
N MET A 392 5.09 28.06 -14.38
CA MET A 392 6.25 27.56 -15.12
C MET A 392 7.56 28.02 -14.49
N GLY A 393 8.50 27.10 -14.29
CA GLY A 393 9.85 27.38 -13.81
C GLY A 393 10.74 28.09 -14.83
N ASN A 394 11.79 28.77 -14.36
CA ASN A 394 12.70 29.50 -15.24
C ASN A 394 13.70 28.57 -15.95
N THR A 395 13.35 28.17 -17.18
CA THR A 395 14.20 27.34 -18.06
C THR A 395 15.32 28.13 -18.75
N SER A 396 15.49 29.43 -18.50
CA SER A 396 16.55 30.27 -19.12
C SER A 396 17.91 30.05 -18.43
N ASN A 397 18.43 28.83 -18.53
CA ASN A 397 19.65 28.37 -17.87
C ASN A 397 20.40 27.33 -18.73
N ASN A 398 21.60 26.94 -18.31
CA ASN A 398 22.52 26.11 -19.10
C ASN A 398 22.01 24.69 -19.44
N VAL A 399 21.00 24.16 -18.72
CA VAL A 399 20.41 22.84 -19.02
C VAL A 399 19.03 22.95 -19.69
N GLY A 400 18.45 24.15 -19.77
CA GLY A 400 17.16 24.38 -20.42
C GLY A 400 15.96 23.79 -19.67
N SER A 401 16.05 23.54 -18.37
CA SER A 401 14.96 22.96 -17.57
C SER A 401 14.88 23.57 -16.17
N ASN A 402 13.77 23.36 -15.46
CA ASN A 402 13.64 23.70 -14.05
C ASN A 402 12.74 22.69 -13.32
N VAL A 403 13.18 22.25 -12.13
CA VAL A 403 12.41 21.35 -11.24
C VAL A 403 11.84 22.14 -10.06
N THR A 404 10.51 22.25 -10.00
CA THR A 404 9.76 22.81 -8.86
C THR A 404 9.30 21.66 -7.97
N LEU A 405 10.21 21.16 -7.12
CA LEU A 405 9.90 20.17 -6.07
C LEU A 405 9.02 20.78 -4.97
N VAL A 406 8.04 20.01 -4.50
CA VAL A 406 7.14 20.24 -3.35
C VAL A 406 7.36 19.08 -2.38
N ASN A 407 8.34 19.26 -1.51
CA ASN A 407 8.74 18.38 -0.41
C ASN A 407 8.24 18.92 0.94
N VAL A 408 8.54 18.21 2.03
CA VAL A 408 8.19 18.60 3.41
C VAL A 408 8.59 20.04 3.80
N GLU A 409 9.66 20.58 3.21
CA GLU A 409 10.13 21.96 3.45
C GLU A 409 9.18 23.03 2.91
N LYS A 410 8.46 22.72 1.81
CA LYS A 410 7.51 23.63 1.16
C LYS A 410 6.04 23.32 1.46
N LEU A 411 5.74 22.05 1.77
CA LEU A 411 4.43 21.59 2.17
C LEU A 411 4.54 20.84 3.48
N ARG A 412 4.39 21.57 4.60
CA ARG A 412 4.65 21.08 5.96
C ARG A 412 3.79 19.86 6.33
N GLY A 413 2.60 19.75 5.73
CA GLY A 413 1.72 18.59 5.85
C GLY A 413 2.24 17.28 5.23
N LEU A 414 3.34 17.26 4.46
CA LEU A 414 3.95 16.01 3.95
C LEU A 414 4.85 15.28 4.96
N ASN A 415 5.09 15.87 6.13
CA ASN A 415 5.92 15.25 7.15
C ASN A 415 5.25 13.97 7.70
N THR A 416 6.04 12.92 7.82
CA THR A 416 5.66 11.52 8.14
C THR A 416 4.71 10.84 7.16
N PHE A 417 4.61 11.29 5.90
CA PHE A 417 3.74 10.69 4.88
C PHE A 417 4.47 9.98 3.73
N GLY A 418 5.81 9.98 3.72
CA GLY A 418 6.55 9.17 2.73
C GLY A 418 6.31 9.52 1.26
N ILE A 419 5.80 10.72 0.95
CA ILE A 419 5.53 11.15 -0.43
C ILE A 419 5.81 12.63 -0.68
N SER A 420 6.30 12.95 -1.87
CA SER A 420 6.44 14.32 -2.38
C SER A 420 6.12 14.40 -3.88
N MET A 421 6.03 15.62 -4.42
CA MET A 421 5.70 15.85 -5.84
C MET A 421 6.56 16.95 -6.44
N ALA A 422 6.89 16.86 -7.72
CA ALA A 422 7.64 17.86 -8.46
C ALA A 422 6.96 18.19 -9.79
N ARG A 423 7.08 19.45 -10.20
CA ARG A 423 6.88 19.87 -11.59
C ARG A 423 8.22 19.99 -12.29
N ILE A 424 8.30 19.56 -13.54
CA ILE A 424 9.48 19.72 -14.39
C ILE A 424 9.08 20.45 -15.68
N ASP A 425 9.62 21.64 -15.87
CA ASP A 425 9.48 22.44 -17.10
C ASP A 425 10.75 22.30 -17.96
N PHE A 426 10.58 22.13 -19.27
CA PHE A 426 11.68 22.02 -20.23
C PHE A 426 11.50 23.00 -21.39
N ALA A 427 12.54 23.78 -21.70
CA ALA A 427 12.70 24.48 -22.97
C ALA A 427 12.87 23.49 -24.13
N PRO A 428 12.73 23.92 -25.40
CA PRO A 428 13.08 23.10 -26.56
C PRO A 428 14.50 22.53 -26.42
N MET A 429 14.66 21.22 -26.64
CA MET A 429 15.92 20.46 -26.43
C MET A 429 16.51 20.47 -25.02
N GLY A 430 15.82 21.06 -24.02
CA GLY A 430 16.24 21.09 -22.63
C GLY A 430 16.31 19.70 -21.97
N ILE A 431 17.21 19.56 -21.01
CA ILE A 431 17.43 18.33 -20.24
C ILE A 431 17.25 18.57 -18.75
N ASN A 432 16.66 17.61 -18.04
CA ASN A 432 16.97 17.38 -16.65
C ASN A 432 18.18 16.41 -16.66
N PRO A 433 19.39 16.87 -16.30
CA PRO A 433 20.63 16.12 -16.51
C PRO A 433 20.68 14.83 -15.66
N PRO A 434 21.60 13.89 -15.97
CA PRO A 434 21.78 12.67 -15.18
C PRO A 434 21.84 12.93 -13.67
N HIS A 435 20.91 12.34 -12.94
CA HIS A 435 20.73 12.50 -11.49
C HIS A 435 20.17 11.22 -10.87
N THR A 436 20.10 11.19 -9.54
CA THR A 436 19.49 10.10 -8.77
C THR A 436 18.80 10.64 -7.51
N HIS A 437 17.76 9.93 -7.08
CA HIS A 437 17.01 10.13 -5.84
C HIS A 437 17.40 9.02 -4.85
N PRO A 438 18.27 9.29 -3.86
CA PRO A 438 18.85 8.27 -2.97
C PRO A 438 17.93 7.83 -1.81
N ARG A 439 16.65 8.25 -1.83
CA ARG A 439 15.60 7.90 -0.86
C ARG A 439 14.21 7.82 -1.49
N ALA A 440 14.09 7.68 -2.80
CA ALA A 440 12.79 7.56 -3.47
C ALA A 440 12.87 6.99 -4.89
N THR A 441 11.84 6.23 -5.25
CA THR A 441 11.41 6.01 -6.64
C THR A 441 10.67 7.25 -7.16
N GLU A 442 10.85 7.61 -8.44
CA GLU A 442 10.11 8.70 -9.11
C GLU A 442 9.11 8.12 -10.13
N ILE A 443 7.81 8.45 -10.02
CA ILE A 443 6.79 8.18 -11.05
C ILE A 443 6.40 9.48 -11.78
N LEU A 444 6.70 9.55 -13.06
CA LEU A 444 6.57 10.73 -13.92
C LEU A 444 5.43 10.58 -14.93
N THR A 445 4.61 11.62 -15.09
CA THR A 445 3.56 11.74 -16.11
C THR A 445 3.83 12.96 -17.00
N VAL A 446 3.84 12.76 -18.32
CA VAL A 446 3.96 13.87 -19.29
C VAL A 446 2.62 14.58 -19.43
N ILE A 447 2.58 15.90 -19.20
CA ILE A 447 1.37 16.73 -19.34
C ILE A 447 1.33 17.42 -20.71
N GLU A 448 2.50 17.80 -21.23
CA GLU A 448 2.67 18.47 -22.52
C GLU A 448 4.06 18.20 -23.12
N GLY A 449 4.12 18.15 -24.45
CA GLY A 449 5.35 17.87 -25.20
C GLY A 449 5.69 16.38 -25.33
N THR A 450 6.92 16.12 -25.77
CA THR A 450 7.47 14.79 -26.06
C THR A 450 8.82 14.66 -25.37
N ILE A 451 8.98 13.69 -24.47
CA ILE A 451 10.13 13.59 -23.56
C ILE A 451 10.81 12.23 -23.71
N LEU A 452 12.09 12.25 -24.10
CA LEU A 452 12.97 11.08 -23.98
C LEU A 452 13.35 10.91 -22.52
N VAL A 453 13.08 9.74 -21.96
CA VAL A 453 13.49 9.36 -20.60
C VAL A 453 14.42 8.15 -20.63
N GLY A 454 15.25 7.99 -19.61
CA GLY A 454 15.94 6.74 -19.39
C GLY A 454 16.67 6.65 -18.05
N PHE A 455 16.93 5.43 -17.62
CA PHE A 455 17.72 5.11 -16.44
C PHE A 455 18.73 4.00 -16.75
N VAL A 456 19.79 3.93 -15.94
CA VAL A 456 20.87 2.96 -16.09
C VAL A 456 20.84 2.00 -14.91
N THR A 457 20.82 0.70 -15.18
CA THR A 457 20.91 -0.33 -14.14
C THR A 457 22.27 -0.29 -13.43
N SER A 458 22.35 -0.88 -12.24
CA SER A 458 23.59 -1.04 -11.50
C SER A 458 24.56 -2.03 -12.18
N ASN A 459 25.73 -2.19 -11.55
CA ASN A 459 26.83 -3.01 -12.02
C ASN A 459 26.47 -4.51 -11.84
N THR A 460 26.70 -5.41 -12.80
CA THR A 460 27.73 -5.38 -13.85
C THR A 460 27.28 -4.96 -15.25
N GLU A 461 25.97 -4.87 -15.53
CA GLU A 461 25.49 -4.63 -16.90
C GLU A 461 25.50 -3.16 -17.32
N ASN A 462 25.27 -2.21 -16.40
CA ASN A 462 25.13 -0.78 -16.71
C ASN A 462 24.14 -0.52 -17.88
N ARG A 463 23.04 -1.28 -17.90
CA ARG A 463 22.10 -1.35 -19.01
C ARG A 463 21.21 -0.11 -19.05
N LEU A 464 21.22 0.61 -20.17
CA LEU A 464 20.29 1.71 -20.40
C LEU A 464 18.90 1.17 -20.72
N ILE A 465 17.91 1.53 -19.90
CA ILE A 465 16.48 1.39 -20.18
C ILE A 465 15.95 2.77 -20.55
N THR A 466 15.35 2.92 -21.73
CA THR A 466 14.96 4.23 -22.27
C THR A 466 13.70 4.16 -23.14
N LYS A 467 12.90 5.23 -23.13
CA LYS A 467 11.67 5.37 -23.93
C LYS A 467 11.45 6.83 -24.33
N VAL A 468 10.81 7.05 -25.47
CA VAL A 468 10.17 8.34 -25.78
C VAL A 468 8.74 8.29 -25.25
N LEU A 469 8.40 9.27 -24.41
CA LEU A 469 7.09 9.47 -23.81
C LEU A 469 6.36 10.60 -24.53
N GLU A 470 5.09 10.39 -24.81
CA GLU A 470 4.16 11.42 -25.28
C GLU A 470 3.23 11.87 -24.14
N LYS A 471 2.46 12.94 -24.36
CA LYS A 471 1.44 13.42 -23.42
C LYS A 471 0.57 12.27 -22.88
N GLY A 472 0.48 12.16 -21.56
CA GLY A 472 -0.31 11.14 -20.85
C GLY A 472 0.31 9.75 -20.82
N ASP A 473 1.55 9.58 -21.27
CA ASP A 473 2.37 8.46 -20.85
C ASP A 473 2.87 8.68 -19.42
N VAL A 474 2.95 7.59 -18.67
CA VAL A 474 3.46 7.51 -17.30
C VAL A 474 4.66 6.56 -17.30
N PHE A 475 5.76 6.97 -16.69
CA PHE A 475 6.99 6.19 -16.58
C PHE A 475 7.53 6.22 -15.15
N VAL A 476 8.22 5.16 -14.71
CA VAL A 476 8.77 5.09 -13.35
C VAL A 476 10.28 4.82 -13.35
N PHE A 477 11.01 5.55 -12.51
CA PHE A 477 12.46 5.47 -12.33
C PHE A 477 12.76 4.84 -10.96
N PRO A 478 13.39 3.66 -10.88
CA PRO A 478 13.66 2.99 -9.62
C PRO A 478 14.58 3.81 -8.71
N GLU A 479 14.39 3.67 -7.40
CA GLU A 479 15.19 4.36 -6.38
C GLU A 479 16.70 4.15 -6.56
N GLY A 480 17.48 5.20 -6.29
CA GLY A 480 18.94 5.17 -6.35
C GLY A 480 19.55 5.11 -7.76
N LEU A 481 18.81 4.70 -8.80
CA LEU A 481 19.34 4.59 -10.16
C LEU A 481 19.59 5.94 -10.84
N ILE A 482 20.64 6.00 -11.65
CA ILE A 482 20.98 7.20 -12.41
C ILE A 482 20.04 7.30 -13.62
N HIS A 483 19.29 8.41 -13.69
CA HIS A 483 18.28 8.64 -14.72
C HIS A 483 18.29 10.10 -15.22
N PHE A 484 17.62 10.33 -16.35
CA PHE A 484 17.54 11.61 -17.03
C PHE A 484 16.22 11.75 -17.79
N GLN A 485 15.85 13.01 -18.06
CA GLN A 485 14.74 13.36 -18.95
C GLN A 485 15.19 14.45 -19.95
N LYS A 486 14.78 14.37 -21.21
CA LYS A 486 15.10 15.33 -22.27
C LYS A 486 13.88 15.63 -23.13
N ASN A 487 13.57 16.91 -23.31
CA ASN A 487 12.59 17.35 -24.30
C ASN A 487 13.12 17.08 -25.72
N LEU A 488 12.34 16.36 -26.54
CA LEU A 488 12.60 16.17 -27.98
C LEU A 488 11.76 17.10 -28.86
N GLY A 489 10.78 17.81 -28.28
CA GLY A 489 9.93 18.75 -28.98
C GLY A 489 10.63 20.07 -29.32
N ASN A 490 10.15 20.70 -30.40
CA ASN A 490 10.53 22.06 -30.80
C ASN A 490 9.88 23.16 -29.93
N GLY A 491 8.90 22.80 -29.10
CA GLY A 491 8.25 23.66 -28.11
C GLY A 491 8.69 23.36 -26.68
N TYR A 492 8.05 24.00 -25.71
CA TYR A 492 8.21 23.63 -24.30
C TYR A 492 7.57 22.28 -24.00
N ALA A 493 8.05 21.59 -22.97
CA ALA A 493 7.44 20.37 -22.43
C ALA A 493 7.25 20.49 -20.92
N LEU A 494 6.25 19.78 -20.39
CA LEU A 494 5.85 19.80 -18.99
C LEU A 494 5.60 18.37 -18.51
N ALA A 495 6.23 18.01 -17.40
CA ALA A 495 5.94 16.78 -16.66
C ALA A 495 5.59 17.09 -15.19
N LEU A 496 4.78 16.22 -14.60
CA LEU A 496 4.58 16.13 -13.15
C LEU A 496 5.10 14.78 -12.68
N ALA A 497 5.87 14.77 -11.60
CA ALA A 497 6.45 13.58 -11.01
C ALA A 497 6.08 13.48 -9.53
N ALA A 498 5.79 12.27 -9.04
CA ALA A 498 5.65 12.00 -7.61
C ALA A 498 6.78 11.09 -7.14
N LEU A 499 7.23 11.25 -5.90
CA LEU A 499 8.38 10.54 -5.36
C LEU A 499 8.02 9.86 -4.05
N SER A 500 8.45 8.61 -3.86
CA SER A 500 8.16 7.75 -2.70
C SER A 500 8.91 8.15 -1.41
N SER A 501 9.11 9.45 -1.19
CA SER A 501 9.54 10.02 0.09
C SER A 501 9.15 11.49 0.19
N GLN A 502 8.85 11.94 1.41
CA GLN A 502 8.61 13.34 1.75
C GLN A 502 9.87 14.22 1.59
N ASN A 503 11.05 13.60 1.53
CA ASN A 503 12.32 14.23 1.22
C ASN A 503 13.21 13.25 0.40
N PRO A 504 13.02 13.16 -0.93
CA PRO A 504 13.68 12.17 -1.77
C PRO A 504 15.21 12.37 -1.88
N GLY A 505 15.68 13.60 -1.61
CA GLY A 505 17.05 14.02 -1.94
C GLY A 505 17.28 14.11 -3.45
N VAL A 506 18.33 14.81 -3.89
CA VAL A 506 18.70 14.88 -5.32
C VAL A 506 20.22 14.91 -5.44
N ILE A 507 20.79 14.01 -6.24
CA ILE A 507 22.22 14.00 -6.58
C ILE A 507 22.34 14.17 -8.10
N THR A 508 22.44 15.41 -8.57
CA THR A 508 22.81 15.69 -9.98
C THR A 508 24.27 15.29 -10.19
N ILE A 509 24.51 14.24 -10.98
CA ILE A 509 25.81 13.55 -11.05
C ILE A 509 26.94 14.51 -11.44
N ALA A 510 26.72 15.34 -12.45
CA ALA A 510 27.72 16.30 -12.91
C ALA A 510 28.08 17.34 -11.83
N ASN A 511 27.10 17.81 -11.05
CA ASN A 511 27.32 18.77 -9.97
C ASN A 511 28.03 18.12 -8.79
N ALA A 512 27.66 16.89 -8.40
CA ALA A 512 28.30 16.17 -7.30
C ALA A 512 29.78 15.84 -7.62
N VAL A 513 30.06 15.39 -8.85
CA VAL A 513 31.41 15.01 -9.27
C VAL A 513 32.30 16.22 -9.57
N PHE A 514 31.84 17.17 -10.39
CA PHE A 514 32.69 18.26 -10.91
C PHE A 514 32.39 19.63 -10.30
N GLY A 515 31.23 19.81 -9.66
CA GLY A 515 30.83 21.04 -8.94
C GLY A 515 30.88 20.95 -7.42
N SER A 516 31.49 19.89 -6.88
CA SER A 516 31.67 19.69 -5.43
C SER A 516 32.43 20.85 -4.77
N ASN A 517 32.04 21.20 -3.55
CA ASN A 517 32.69 22.23 -2.73
C ASN A 517 33.00 21.69 -1.32
N PRO A 518 34.28 21.47 -0.96
CA PRO A 518 35.47 21.62 -1.81
C PRO A 518 35.48 20.64 -2.98
N ASN A 519 36.22 20.98 -4.04
CA ASN A 519 36.41 20.11 -5.20
C ASN A 519 36.97 18.74 -4.81
N ILE A 520 36.42 17.66 -5.38
CA ILE A 520 37.14 16.38 -5.46
C ILE A 520 38.46 16.61 -6.22
N ALA A 521 39.55 16.04 -5.70
CA ALA A 521 40.89 16.21 -6.27
C ALA A 521 40.96 15.77 -7.73
N ALA A 522 41.57 16.61 -8.58
CA ALA A 522 41.51 16.42 -10.02
C ALA A 522 42.28 15.18 -10.50
N ASP A 523 43.25 14.66 -9.74
CA ASP A 523 43.95 13.42 -10.06
C ASP A 523 43.11 12.17 -9.74
N ILE A 524 42.24 12.22 -8.72
CA ILE A 524 41.27 11.16 -8.42
C ILE A 524 40.27 11.05 -9.57
N LEU A 525 39.69 12.18 -9.99
CA LEU A 525 38.76 12.20 -11.12
C LEU A 525 39.44 11.85 -12.45
N ALA A 526 40.70 12.27 -12.67
CA ALA A 526 41.47 11.91 -13.86
C ALA A 526 41.62 10.39 -13.99
N LYS A 527 41.97 9.71 -12.88
CA LYS A 527 42.06 8.25 -12.81
C LYS A 527 40.69 7.59 -13.00
N ALA A 528 39.65 8.09 -12.33
CA ALA A 528 38.30 7.51 -12.37
C ALA A 528 37.63 7.62 -13.76
N PHE A 529 37.78 8.78 -14.43
CA PHE A 529 37.24 9.05 -15.76
C PHE A 529 38.23 8.76 -16.90
N GLN A 530 39.38 8.16 -16.60
CA GLN A 530 40.42 7.73 -17.57
C GLN A 530 40.84 8.87 -18.51
N THR A 531 41.08 10.06 -17.96
CA THR A 531 41.36 11.30 -18.70
C THR A 531 42.40 12.17 -17.98
N ASP A 532 42.84 13.26 -18.59
CA ASP A 532 43.87 14.14 -18.02
C ASP A 532 43.35 15.05 -16.90
N ILE A 533 44.25 15.37 -15.95
CA ILE A 533 44.03 16.38 -14.90
C ILE A 533 43.65 17.75 -15.51
N SER A 534 44.18 18.08 -16.69
CA SER A 534 43.84 19.30 -17.43
C SER A 534 42.38 19.30 -17.90
N VAL A 535 41.88 18.18 -18.45
CA VAL A 535 40.49 18.00 -18.89
C VAL A 535 39.54 18.07 -17.70
N VAL A 536 39.85 17.37 -16.59
CA VAL A 536 39.08 17.47 -15.34
C VAL A 536 39.03 18.92 -14.85
N SER A 537 40.17 19.62 -14.83
CA SER A 537 40.23 21.02 -14.38
C SER A 537 39.39 21.95 -15.27
N GLN A 538 39.36 21.71 -16.58
CA GLN A 538 38.49 22.42 -17.51
C GLN A 538 37.01 22.13 -17.24
N ILE A 539 36.62 20.87 -17.00
CA ILE A 539 35.24 20.51 -16.66
C ILE A 539 34.83 21.18 -15.33
N GLN A 540 35.63 21.01 -14.27
CA GLN A 540 35.39 21.63 -12.97
C GLN A 540 35.30 23.17 -13.05
N SER A 541 36.00 23.81 -14.00
CA SER A 541 35.88 25.27 -14.20
C SER A 541 34.49 25.72 -14.68
N LYS A 542 33.71 24.84 -15.32
CA LYS A 542 32.33 25.14 -15.79
C LYS A 542 31.29 25.15 -14.67
N PHE A 543 31.54 24.45 -13.57
CA PHE A 543 30.63 24.38 -12.42
C PHE A 543 30.94 25.43 -11.34
N LYS A 544 32.07 26.13 -11.44
CA LYS A 544 32.45 27.18 -10.49
C LYS A 544 31.79 28.51 -10.83
N THR A 545 30.77 28.87 -10.05
CA THR A 545 30.33 30.26 -9.93
C THR A 545 31.52 31.12 -9.48
N LEU A 546 31.88 32.15 -10.23
CA LEU A 546 32.86 33.13 -9.75
C LEU A 546 32.28 33.88 -8.54
N ILE A 547 32.76 33.58 -7.34
CA ILE A 547 32.61 34.45 -6.16
C ILE A 547 33.56 35.66 -6.34
N CYS A 548 33.28 36.49 -7.35
CA CYS A 548 34.07 37.67 -7.68
C CYS A 548 33.73 38.82 -6.72
N CYS A 549 34.33 38.79 -5.52
CA CYS A 549 34.37 39.85 -4.50
C CYS A 549 33.02 40.43 -3.97
N ARG A 550 31.86 40.09 -4.55
CA ARG A 550 30.54 40.68 -4.23
C ARG A 550 30.07 40.44 -2.79
N SER A 551 30.47 39.36 -2.14
CA SER A 551 30.02 39.01 -0.78
C SER A 551 30.69 39.81 0.34
N PHE A 552 31.74 40.58 0.02
CA PHE A 552 32.56 41.30 1.02
C PHE A 552 32.81 42.78 0.69
N SER A 553 32.33 43.29 -0.46
CA SER A 553 32.54 44.68 -0.90
C SER A 553 34.01 45.13 -0.95
N LEU A 554 34.95 44.18 -1.07
CA LEU A 554 36.39 44.46 -1.05
C LEU A 554 36.85 45.00 -2.42
N PRO A 555 37.76 46.00 -2.45
CA PRO A 555 38.32 46.50 -3.70
C PRO A 555 39.19 45.43 -4.36
N ILE A 556 39.06 45.35 -5.68
CA ILE A 556 39.83 44.43 -6.53
C ILE A 556 41.13 45.12 -6.94
N ALA A 557 42.26 44.55 -6.54
CA ALA A 557 43.58 44.90 -7.06
C ALA A 557 43.83 44.14 -8.36
N ILE A 558 44.39 44.83 -9.36
CA ILE A 558 44.78 44.26 -10.66
C ILE A 558 46.26 44.58 -10.88
N ASP A 559 47.12 43.62 -10.56
CA ASP A 559 48.56 43.76 -10.77
C ASP A 559 48.91 43.33 -12.21
N PHE A 560 49.56 44.20 -12.97
CA PHE A 560 50.18 43.83 -14.26
C PHE A 560 51.58 43.27 -13.98
N LEU A 561 51.77 41.97 -14.23
CA LEU A 561 53.05 41.28 -14.05
C LEU A 561 53.85 41.12 -15.36
N GLY A 562 53.41 41.80 -16.42
CA GLY A 562 54.02 41.80 -17.75
C GLY A 562 52.97 41.97 -18.84
N PRO A 563 53.38 42.08 -20.12
CA PRO A 563 52.48 42.32 -21.26
C PRO A 563 51.51 41.16 -21.58
N SER A 564 51.50 40.09 -20.79
CA SER A 564 50.64 38.90 -20.99
C SER A 564 50.11 38.28 -19.69
N PHE A 565 50.36 38.90 -18.52
CA PHE A 565 49.98 38.34 -17.22
C PHE A 565 49.30 39.36 -16.32
N LEU A 566 48.00 39.15 -16.10
CA LEU A 566 47.15 39.93 -15.22
C LEU A 566 46.89 39.16 -13.93
N ARG A 567 47.24 39.72 -12.76
CA ARG A 567 46.97 39.09 -11.46
C ARG A 567 45.90 39.86 -10.71
N ILE A 568 44.69 39.31 -10.70
CA ILE A 568 43.55 39.84 -9.96
C ILE A 568 43.59 39.31 -8.51
N ARG A 569 43.45 40.20 -7.51
CA ARG A 569 43.35 39.83 -6.09
C ARG A 569 42.30 40.71 -5.38
N CYS A 570 41.43 40.11 -4.57
CA CYS A 570 40.67 40.86 -3.56
C CYS A 570 41.66 41.29 -2.46
N MET A 571 41.66 42.57 -2.05
CA MET A 571 42.52 43.02 -0.95
C MET A 571 42.07 42.43 0.40
N ASN A 572 43.01 42.23 1.32
CA ASN A 572 42.79 41.82 2.73
C ASN A 572 42.08 40.48 2.99
N SER A 573 42.07 39.53 2.04
CA SER A 573 41.75 38.13 2.36
C SER A 573 42.90 37.46 3.12
N PRO A 574 42.66 36.76 4.25
CA PRO A 574 43.72 36.07 5.00
C PRO A 574 44.24 34.86 4.23
N VAL A 575 45.57 34.79 4.06
CA VAL A 575 46.24 33.68 3.37
C VAL A 575 46.54 32.56 4.37
N PHE A 576 45.70 31.53 4.40
CA PHE A 576 46.02 30.29 5.11
C PHE A 576 47.00 29.44 4.28
N SER A 577 48.28 29.48 4.64
CA SER A 577 49.31 28.58 4.11
C SER A 577 49.38 27.30 4.94
N VAL A 578 49.03 26.15 4.35
CA VAL A 578 49.27 24.83 4.94
C VAL A 578 50.48 24.21 4.24
N SER A 579 51.50 23.82 5.00
CA SER A 579 52.72 23.18 4.47
C SER A 579 52.56 21.65 4.35
N PRO A 580 52.95 21.03 3.21
CA PRO A 580 52.88 19.59 3.05
C PRO A 580 54.22 18.90 3.41
N GLU A 581 54.45 18.65 4.70
CA GLU A 581 55.49 17.70 5.14
C GLU A 581 54.90 16.57 6.00
N SER A 582 54.57 15.44 5.37
CA SER A 582 54.51 14.15 6.03
C SER A 582 54.99 13.04 5.09
N LYS A 583 56.14 12.43 5.42
CA LYS A 583 56.77 11.36 4.62
C LYS A 583 56.19 10.01 5.02
N PHE A 584 55.15 9.55 4.31
CA PHE A 584 54.63 8.19 4.53
C PHE A 584 55.63 7.14 4.02
N ARG A 585 56.22 6.39 4.95
CA ARG A 585 57.28 5.41 4.67
C ARG A 585 56.69 4.01 4.51
N ALA A 586 56.56 3.55 3.28
CA ALA A 586 56.16 2.16 3.01
C ALA A 586 57.13 1.17 3.67
N ARG A 587 56.58 0.13 4.28
CA ARG A 587 57.30 -1.07 4.74
C ARG A 587 56.62 -2.29 4.14
N SER A 588 57.34 -3.05 3.32
CA SER A 588 56.97 -4.41 2.97
C SER A 588 57.59 -5.39 3.96
N SER A 589 56.84 -6.42 4.32
CA SER A 589 57.37 -7.66 4.91
C SER A 589 56.33 -8.77 4.79
N SER A 590 56.43 -9.56 3.74
CA SER A 590 55.59 -10.74 3.52
C SER A 590 55.93 -11.87 4.50
N ARG A 591 54.92 -12.66 4.88
CA ARG A 591 55.08 -14.10 5.19
C ARG A 591 53.73 -14.79 5.00
N LEU A 592 53.75 -15.95 4.35
CA LEU A 592 52.57 -16.79 4.12
C LEU A 592 52.42 -17.84 5.24
N PHE A 593 51.19 -18.27 5.48
CA PHE A 593 50.86 -19.61 5.97
C PHE A 593 49.54 -20.09 5.35
N PHE A 594 49.65 -20.95 4.34
CA PHE A 594 48.76 -22.10 4.12
C PHE A 594 49.44 -23.29 4.87
N SER A 595 48.82 -24.40 5.28
CA SER A 595 47.56 -25.09 4.96
C SER A 595 47.22 -26.08 6.12
N ASP A 596 46.04 -26.69 6.30
CA ASP A 596 44.78 -26.60 5.54
C ASP A 596 43.52 -26.97 6.37
N VAL A 597 42.38 -26.48 5.88
CA VAL A 597 41.08 -27.18 5.66
C VAL A 597 40.69 -28.38 6.56
N GLY A 598 39.56 -28.20 7.26
CA GLY A 598 38.66 -29.26 7.74
C GLY A 598 37.21 -28.78 7.59
N LEU A 599 36.35 -29.56 6.92
CA LEU A 599 35.10 -29.04 6.33
C LEU A 599 33.84 -29.33 7.15
N CYS A 600 32.79 -28.52 6.90
CA CYS A 600 31.37 -28.81 7.06
C CYS A 600 30.70 -28.55 8.42
N SER A 601 30.05 -27.38 8.54
CA SER A 601 28.61 -27.32 8.88
C SER A 601 28.00 -26.06 8.28
N THR A 602 26.74 -26.13 7.84
CA THR A 602 26.03 -25.03 7.18
C THR A 602 25.21 -24.20 8.17
N CYS A 603 25.41 -22.89 8.19
CA CYS A 603 24.34 -21.95 8.52
C CYS A 603 24.53 -20.63 7.74
N THR A 604 23.42 -20.04 7.33
CA THR A 604 23.33 -18.95 6.35
C THR A 604 23.65 -17.57 6.91
N SER A 605 24.22 -16.72 6.04
CA SER A 605 23.92 -15.29 5.88
C SER A 605 23.76 -14.41 7.12
N PHE A 606 24.80 -13.62 7.42
CA PHE A 606 24.62 -12.37 8.16
C PHE A 606 24.25 -11.23 7.19
N ALA A 607 23.04 -10.71 7.33
CA ALA A 607 22.63 -9.43 6.76
C ALA A 607 22.01 -8.59 7.89
N PHE A 608 22.59 -7.42 8.16
CA PHE A 608 22.08 -6.47 9.14
C PHE A 608 21.40 -5.31 8.40
N ALA A 609 20.09 -5.19 8.60
CA ALA A 609 19.30 -4.00 8.30
C ALA A 609 18.31 -3.82 9.45
N SER A 610 18.13 -2.59 9.91
CA SER A 610 17.26 -2.23 11.03
C SER A 610 17.02 -0.73 11.04
N ASP A 611 15.77 -0.29 11.15
CA ASP A 611 15.46 0.97 11.83
C ASP A 611 15.96 0.85 13.29
N PRO A 612 16.46 1.91 13.95
CA PRO A 612 17.34 1.73 15.10
C PRO A 612 16.58 1.10 16.26
N SER A 613 17.11 -0.02 16.78
CA SER A 613 16.61 -0.63 18.00
C SER A 613 16.47 0.45 19.10
N PRO A 614 15.37 0.45 19.87
CA PRO A 614 15.10 1.54 20.81
C PRO A 614 16.28 1.69 21.76
N LEU A 615 16.81 2.92 21.84
CA LEU A 615 18.06 3.22 22.59
C LEU A 615 17.90 3.04 24.12
N HIS A 616 16.69 2.77 24.58
CA HIS A 616 16.28 2.54 25.96
C HIS A 616 15.28 1.38 26.01
N ASP A 617 15.33 0.58 27.07
CA ASP A 617 14.46 -0.61 27.24
C ASP A 617 12.95 -0.28 27.26
N PHE A 618 12.61 0.98 27.51
CA PHE A 618 11.26 1.52 27.51
C PHE A 618 11.24 3.01 27.16
N CYS A 619 10.10 3.46 26.64
CA CYS A 619 9.73 4.88 26.56
C CYS A 619 8.38 5.03 27.27
N VAL A 620 8.31 5.86 28.31
CA VAL A 620 7.02 6.24 28.91
C VAL A 620 6.62 7.58 28.35
N ALA A 621 5.41 7.69 27.79
CA ALA A 621 4.90 8.95 27.24
C ALA A 621 4.93 10.09 28.27
N ASP A 622 5.51 11.22 27.87
CA ASP A 622 5.48 12.48 28.61
C ASP A 622 4.50 13.48 27.94
N PRO A 623 3.26 13.63 28.45
CA PRO A 623 2.29 14.58 27.94
C PRO A 623 2.48 16.02 28.48
N GLU A 624 3.48 16.27 29.33
CA GLU A 624 3.84 17.62 29.79
C GLU A 624 4.91 18.26 28.89
N SER A 625 5.56 17.46 28.04
CA SER A 625 6.45 17.94 26.97
C SER A 625 5.69 18.75 25.91
N PRO A 626 6.18 19.94 25.51
CA PRO A 626 5.65 20.69 24.36
C PRO A 626 6.14 20.13 23.00
N VAL A 627 6.92 19.05 22.99
CA VAL A 627 7.56 18.47 21.80
C VAL A 627 6.83 17.20 21.37
N LEU A 628 6.37 17.16 20.12
CA LEU A 628 5.70 16.00 19.51
C LEU A 628 6.53 15.46 18.34
N VAL A 629 6.74 14.14 18.27
CA VAL A 629 7.56 13.50 17.23
C VAL A 629 6.86 12.23 16.77
N ASN A 630 6.00 12.37 15.75
CA ASN A 630 5.05 11.35 15.29
C ASN A 630 4.35 10.63 16.46
N GLY A 631 3.84 11.39 17.43
CA GLY A 631 3.39 10.90 18.73
C GLY A 631 4.05 11.65 19.89
N VAL A 632 4.05 11.04 21.07
CA VAL A 632 4.52 11.62 22.34
C VAL A 632 5.96 11.21 22.63
N VAL A 633 6.78 12.13 23.16
CA VAL A 633 8.17 11.85 23.56
C VAL A 633 8.27 11.09 24.89
N CYS A 634 9.48 10.65 25.25
CA CYS A 634 9.76 9.89 26.46
C CYS A 634 10.06 10.78 27.69
N LYS A 635 9.58 10.38 28.87
CA LYS A 635 10.13 10.85 30.16
C LYS A 635 11.62 10.47 30.32
N ASP A 636 12.35 11.16 31.21
CA ASP A 636 13.65 10.67 31.71
C ASP A 636 13.47 9.28 32.35
N PRO A 637 14.18 8.22 31.91
CA PRO A 637 14.06 6.89 32.49
C PRO A 637 14.30 6.83 34.01
N LYS A 638 15.00 7.80 34.60
CA LYS A 638 15.24 7.89 36.05
C LYS A 638 14.01 8.21 36.89
N VAL A 639 12.94 8.77 36.30
CA VAL A 639 11.71 9.14 37.02
C VAL A 639 10.53 8.21 36.74
N VAL A 640 10.72 7.20 35.87
CA VAL A 640 9.71 6.20 35.54
C VAL A 640 9.51 5.22 36.68
N GLN A 641 8.25 4.85 36.94
CA GLN A 641 7.87 3.95 38.03
C GLN A 641 6.91 2.84 37.55
N ALA A 642 6.71 1.81 38.37
CA ALA A 642 5.85 0.67 38.01
C ALA A 642 4.39 1.08 37.67
N ASP A 643 3.87 2.14 38.31
CA ASP A 643 2.52 2.65 38.03
C ASP A 643 2.39 3.31 36.64
N ASP A 644 3.49 3.72 35.97
CA ASP A 644 3.44 4.18 34.57
C ASP A 644 3.03 3.06 33.59
N PHE A 645 3.23 1.80 34.01
CA PHE A 645 2.89 0.58 33.26
C PHE A 645 1.62 -0.11 33.80
N LEU A 646 0.85 0.52 34.70
CA LEU A 646 -0.31 -0.10 35.34
C LEU A 646 -1.64 0.62 35.08
N PHE A 647 -2.48 0.04 34.22
CA PHE A 647 -3.89 0.45 34.10
C PHE A 647 -4.77 -0.34 35.07
N ARG A 648 -5.55 0.36 35.92
CA ARG A 648 -6.51 -0.25 36.85
C ARG A 648 -7.95 0.01 36.36
N GLY A 649 -8.83 -0.97 36.55
CA GLY A 649 -10.27 -0.83 36.28
C GLY A 649 -10.79 -1.50 35.01
N LEU A 650 -9.96 -2.14 34.17
CA LEU A 650 -10.42 -2.84 32.96
C LEU A 650 -11.39 -4.01 33.25
N HIS A 651 -11.42 -4.52 34.47
CA HIS A 651 -12.39 -5.52 34.92
C HIS A 651 -13.79 -4.94 35.21
N LEU A 652 -13.95 -3.62 35.25
CA LEU A 652 -15.24 -2.95 35.43
C LEU A 652 -16.02 -2.90 34.12
N MET A 653 -17.33 -3.06 34.21
CA MET A 653 -18.26 -3.00 33.08
C MET A 653 -18.52 -1.55 32.66
N GLY A 654 -18.42 -1.27 31.36
CA GLY A 654 -18.75 0.02 30.77
C GLY A 654 -20.26 0.32 30.71
N ASN A 655 -20.63 1.59 30.65
CA ASN A 655 -22.04 2.01 30.57
C ASN A 655 -22.64 1.76 29.17
N THR A 656 -23.35 0.64 29.02
CA THR A 656 -24.04 0.27 27.77
C THR A 656 -25.41 0.93 27.58
N SER A 657 -25.85 1.82 28.49
CA SER A 657 -27.16 2.51 28.41
C SER A 657 -27.11 3.69 27.43
N ASN A 658 -26.93 3.37 26.15
CA ASN A 658 -26.80 4.33 25.04
C ASN A 658 -27.38 3.76 23.74
N ASN A 659 -27.43 4.57 22.68
CA ASN A 659 -28.15 4.25 21.44
C ASN A 659 -27.58 3.03 20.68
N VAL A 660 -26.28 2.72 20.80
CA VAL A 660 -25.69 1.51 20.18
C VAL A 660 -25.75 0.29 21.11
N GLY A 661 -25.90 0.50 22.42
CA GLY A 661 -26.03 -0.56 23.42
C GLY A 661 -24.72 -1.25 23.76
N SER A 662 -23.59 -0.55 23.67
CA SER A 662 -22.25 -1.08 23.98
C SER A 662 -21.36 0.01 24.57
N ASN A 663 -20.20 -0.36 25.13
CA ASN A 663 -19.16 0.60 25.48
C ASN A 663 -17.77 -0.01 25.25
N VAL A 664 -16.85 0.80 24.70
CA VAL A 664 -15.45 0.41 24.42
C VAL A 664 -14.53 1.10 25.42
N THR A 665 -14.02 0.35 26.39
CA THR A 665 -12.99 0.80 27.33
C THR A 665 -11.62 0.50 26.71
N LEU A 666 -11.21 1.32 25.75
CA LEU A 666 -9.85 1.31 25.16
C LEU A 666 -8.80 1.75 26.20
N VAL A 667 -7.66 1.08 26.21
CA VAL A 667 -6.44 1.36 26.98
C VAL A 667 -5.29 1.51 25.98
N ASN A 668 -5.12 2.74 25.52
CA ASN A 668 -4.08 3.22 24.61
C ASN A 668 -3.00 4.00 25.38
N VAL A 669 -1.99 4.50 24.67
CA VAL A 669 -0.87 5.28 25.24
C VAL A 669 -1.31 6.49 26.09
N GLU A 670 -2.47 7.09 25.79
CA GLU A 670 -3.04 8.22 26.56
C GLU A 670 -3.45 7.80 27.99
N LYS A 671 -3.96 6.58 28.16
CA LYS A 671 -4.44 6.03 29.45
C LYS A 671 -3.41 5.15 30.15
N LEU A 672 -2.44 4.62 29.40
CA LEU A 672 -1.35 3.79 29.91
C LEU A 672 -0.05 4.23 29.24
N ARG A 673 0.61 5.22 29.85
CA ARG A 673 1.76 5.95 29.28
C ARG A 673 2.95 5.04 28.95
N GLY A 674 3.11 3.93 29.69
CA GLY A 674 4.09 2.89 29.45
C GLY A 674 3.82 1.99 28.22
N LEU A 675 2.74 2.21 27.45
CA LEU A 675 2.57 1.57 26.13
C LEU A 675 3.34 2.28 25.01
N ASN A 676 3.96 3.45 25.27
CA ASN A 676 4.63 4.19 24.21
C ASN A 676 5.80 3.39 23.62
N THR A 677 6.02 3.50 22.31
CA THR A 677 6.97 2.72 21.50
C THR A 677 6.75 1.19 21.45
N PHE A 678 5.81 0.61 22.21
CA PHE A 678 5.61 -0.85 22.24
C PHE A 678 4.65 -1.41 21.18
N GLY A 679 4.02 -0.57 20.34
CA GLY A 679 3.22 -1.06 19.20
C GLY A 679 1.95 -1.84 19.59
N ILE A 680 1.46 -1.70 20.83
CA ILE A 680 0.29 -2.44 21.33
C ILE A 680 -0.66 -1.58 22.17
N SER A 681 -1.95 -1.88 22.06
CA SER A 681 -2.99 -1.41 22.99
C SER A 681 -4.05 -2.50 23.22
N MET A 682 -4.91 -2.30 24.22
CA MET A 682 -5.97 -3.26 24.58
C MET A 682 -7.30 -2.54 24.79
N ALA A 683 -8.41 -3.16 24.41
CA ALA A 683 -9.74 -2.67 24.71
C ALA A 683 -10.61 -3.74 25.38
N ARG A 684 -11.48 -3.31 26.29
CA ARG A 684 -12.66 -4.09 26.71
C ARG A 684 -13.87 -3.58 25.95
N ILE A 685 -14.72 -4.50 25.49
CA ILE A 685 -16.01 -4.16 24.88
C ILE A 685 -17.13 -4.86 25.65
N ASP A 686 -17.98 -4.06 26.29
CA ASP A 686 -19.22 -4.52 26.95
C ASP A 686 -20.40 -4.30 26.01
N PHE A 687 -21.29 -5.28 25.90
CA PHE A 687 -22.50 -5.19 25.07
C PHE A 687 -23.75 -5.52 25.88
N ALA A 688 -24.76 -4.65 25.83
CA ALA A 688 -26.13 -4.98 26.22
C ALA A 688 -26.72 -6.07 25.30
N PRO A 689 -27.85 -6.71 25.67
CA PRO A 689 -28.61 -7.54 24.75
C PRO A 689 -28.89 -6.80 23.43
N MET A 690 -28.61 -7.44 22.29
CA MET A 690 -28.68 -6.80 20.96
C MET A 690 -27.85 -5.50 20.82
N GLY A 691 -26.83 -5.32 21.65
CA GLY A 691 -25.81 -4.26 21.56
C GLY A 691 -24.91 -4.43 20.34
N ILE A 692 -24.46 -3.32 19.75
CA ILE A 692 -23.45 -3.31 18.69
C ILE A 692 -22.29 -2.39 19.05
N ASN A 693 -21.08 -2.76 18.65
CA ASN A 693 -20.04 -1.79 18.32
C ASN A 693 -20.25 -1.49 16.82
N PRO A 694 -20.61 -0.25 16.44
CA PRO A 694 -21.04 0.09 15.08
C PRO A 694 -19.93 -0.11 14.03
N PRO A 695 -20.25 -0.09 12.72
CA PRO A 695 -19.24 -0.08 11.67
C PRO A 695 -18.20 1.03 11.90
N HIS A 696 -16.94 0.62 12.05
CA HIS A 696 -15.79 1.47 12.34
C HIS A 696 -14.52 0.89 11.70
N THR A 697 -13.42 1.62 11.76
CA THR A 697 -12.10 1.15 11.33
C THR A 697 -10.99 1.70 12.24
N HIS A 698 -9.90 0.94 12.34
CA HIS A 698 -8.65 1.31 13.00
C HIS A 698 -7.60 1.61 11.92
N PRO A 699 -7.32 2.89 11.60
CA PRO A 699 -6.41 3.26 10.51
C PRO A 699 -4.93 2.96 10.80
N ARG A 700 -4.59 2.47 11.99
CA ARG A 700 -3.21 2.23 12.46
C ARG A 700 -3.02 0.91 13.20
N ALA A 701 -3.99 -0.02 13.11
CA ALA A 701 -3.87 -1.32 13.76
C ALA A 701 -4.78 -2.40 13.18
N THR A 702 -4.29 -3.64 13.20
CA THR A 702 -5.09 -4.86 13.19
C THR A 702 -5.65 -5.10 14.60
N GLU A 703 -6.94 -5.46 14.72
CA GLU A 703 -7.58 -5.86 15.99
C GLU A 703 -7.64 -7.40 16.09
N ILE A 704 -7.27 -7.97 17.23
CA ILE A 704 -7.55 -9.37 17.59
C ILE A 704 -8.51 -9.42 18.79
N LEU A 705 -9.73 -9.90 18.55
CA LEU A 705 -10.85 -9.97 19.49
C LEU A 705 -10.98 -11.37 20.07
N THR A 706 -11.12 -11.49 21.39
CA THR A 706 -11.46 -12.72 22.12
C THR A 706 -12.79 -12.54 22.84
N VAL A 707 -13.73 -13.45 22.65
CA VAL A 707 -15.03 -13.42 23.36
C VAL A 707 -14.87 -14.05 24.74
N ILE A 708 -15.13 -13.27 25.80
CA ILE A 708 -15.02 -13.73 27.18
C ILE A 708 -16.38 -14.22 27.70
N GLU A 709 -17.48 -13.56 27.34
CA GLU A 709 -18.86 -13.95 27.70
C GLU A 709 -19.87 -13.59 26.61
N GLY A 710 -20.95 -14.38 26.51
CA GLY A 710 -22.00 -14.22 25.50
C GLY A 710 -21.64 -14.78 24.12
N THR A 711 -22.42 -14.38 23.12
CA THR A 711 -22.34 -14.84 21.73
C THR A 711 -22.32 -13.61 20.82
N ILE A 712 -21.27 -13.45 20.00
CA ILE A 712 -21.02 -12.23 19.24
C ILE A 712 -20.92 -12.54 17.74
N LEU A 713 -21.80 -11.92 16.94
CA LEU A 713 -21.64 -11.82 15.50
C LEU A 713 -20.59 -10.75 15.19
N VAL A 714 -19.52 -11.14 14.51
CA VAL A 714 -18.51 -10.23 13.97
C VAL A 714 -18.56 -10.20 12.45
N GLY A 715 -18.08 -9.12 11.86
CA GLY A 715 -17.75 -9.10 10.44
C GLY A 715 -16.95 -7.90 9.98
N PHE A 716 -16.27 -8.07 8.85
CA PHE A 716 -15.52 -7.01 8.17
C PHE A 716 -15.74 -7.05 6.66
N VAL A 717 -15.52 -5.91 6.00
CA VAL A 717 -15.71 -5.74 4.56
C VAL A 717 -14.34 -5.56 3.89
N THR A 718 -14.06 -6.36 2.86
CA THR A 718 -12.84 -6.18 2.05
C THR A 718 -12.89 -4.85 1.30
N SER A 719 -11.73 -4.32 0.89
CA SER A 719 -11.69 -3.16 0.01
C SER A 719 -12.36 -3.42 -1.35
N ASN A 720 -12.52 -2.34 -2.13
CA ASN A 720 -12.83 -2.44 -3.57
C ASN A 720 -11.83 -3.40 -4.27
N THR A 721 -12.24 -4.10 -5.32
CA THR A 721 -13.55 -4.00 -6.00
C THR A 721 -14.65 -4.87 -5.39
N GLU A 722 -14.34 -5.92 -4.63
CA GLU A 722 -15.34 -6.89 -4.17
C GLU A 722 -16.36 -6.33 -3.16
N ASN A 723 -15.92 -5.48 -2.22
CA ASN A 723 -16.70 -5.10 -1.03
C ASN A 723 -17.31 -6.33 -0.31
N ARG A 724 -16.55 -7.42 -0.22
CA ARG A 724 -17.03 -8.71 0.28
C ARG A 724 -17.14 -8.65 1.79
N LEU A 725 -18.34 -8.91 2.31
CA LEU A 725 -18.57 -9.05 3.74
C LEU A 725 -18.18 -10.46 4.18
N ILE A 726 -17.26 -10.54 5.14
CA ILE A 726 -16.87 -11.75 5.84
C ILE A 726 -17.46 -11.66 7.25
N THR A 727 -18.25 -12.65 7.66
CA THR A 727 -18.88 -12.72 8.99
C THR A 727 -18.66 -14.06 9.67
N LYS A 728 -18.71 -14.04 11.00
CA LYS A 728 -18.65 -15.23 11.86
C LYS A 728 -19.45 -14.97 13.13
N VAL A 729 -20.18 -15.99 13.62
CA VAL A 729 -20.66 -16.00 15.01
C VAL A 729 -19.58 -16.66 15.86
N LEU A 730 -19.22 -15.97 16.94
CA LEU A 730 -18.22 -16.35 17.94
C LEU A 730 -18.92 -16.67 19.27
N GLU A 731 -18.53 -17.77 19.90
CA GLU A 731 -18.94 -18.13 21.25
C GLU A 731 -17.84 -17.82 22.28
N LYS A 732 -18.14 -17.95 23.57
CA LYS A 732 -17.15 -17.80 24.66
C LYS A 732 -15.90 -18.66 24.42
N GLY A 733 -14.74 -18.01 24.31
CA GLY A 733 -13.44 -18.63 24.04
C GLY A 733 -12.98 -18.51 22.59
N ASP A 734 -13.85 -18.15 21.64
CA ASP A 734 -13.46 -17.92 20.25
C ASP A 734 -12.65 -16.63 20.08
N VAL A 735 -11.75 -16.66 19.10
CA VAL A 735 -10.87 -15.54 18.71
C VAL A 735 -11.08 -15.20 17.24
N PHE A 736 -11.05 -13.91 16.89
CA PHE A 736 -11.20 -13.41 15.53
C PHE A 736 -10.28 -12.20 15.28
N VAL A 737 -9.88 -11.99 14.02
CA VAL A 737 -8.95 -10.92 13.62
C VAL A 737 -9.60 -10.01 12.58
N PHE A 738 -9.52 -8.70 12.80
CA PHE A 738 -9.95 -7.66 11.86
C PHE A 738 -8.70 -6.96 11.28
N PRO A 739 -8.43 -7.10 9.97
CA PRO A 739 -7.25 -6.48 9.35
C PRO A 739 -7.28 -4.95 9.40
N GLU A 740 -6.10 -4.37 9.51
CA GLU A 740 -5.86 -2.92 9.57
C GLU A 740 -6.58 -2.12 8.47
N GLY A 741 -7.15 -0.98 8.87
CA GLY A 741 -7.88 -0.07 7.99
C GLY A 741 -9.21 -0.59 7.41
N LEU A 742 -9.58 -1.87 7.58
CA LEU A 742 -10.86 -2.40 7.06
C LEU A 742 -12.05 -2.06 7.95
N ILE A 743 -13.19 -1.77 7.31
CA ILE A 743 -14.45 -1.48 8.02
C ILE A 743 -15.01 -2.76 8.62
N HIS A 744 -15.24 -2.77 9.93
CA HIS A 744 -15.72 -3.92 10.68
C HIS A 744 -16.68 -3.54 11.82
N PHE A 745 -17.36 -4.53 12.38
CA PHE A 745 -18.34 -4.38 13.45
C PHE A 745 -18.43 -5.64 14.33
N GLN A 746 -18.98 -5.47 15.53
CA GLN A 746 -19.30 -6.54 16.47
C GLN A 746 -20.74 -6.35 16.98
N LYS A 747 -21.55 -7.41 17.06
CA LYS A 747 -22.94 -7.41 17.57
C LYS A 747 -23.16 -8.56 18.55
N ASN A 748 -23.68 -8.26 19.73
CA ASN A 748 -24.20 -9.29 20.64
C ASN A 748 -25.49 -9.91 20.07
N LEU A 749 -25.50 -11.24 19.92
CA LEU A 749 -26.70 -12.02 19.53
C LEU A 749 -27.46 -12.59 20.74
N GLY A 750 -26.88 -12.53 21.93
CA GLY A 750 -27.45 -13.06 23.16
C GLY A 750 -28.56 -12.17 23.76
N ASN A 751 -29.46 -12.82 24.50
CA ASN A 751 -30.48 -12.16 25.32
C ASN A 751 -29.91 -11.59 26.64
N GLY A 752 -28.66 -11.92 26.99
CA GLY A 752 -27.91 -11.37 28.11
C GLY A 752 -26.85 -10.38 27.66
N TYR A 753 -26.06 -9.87 28.61
CA TYR A 753 -24.86 -9.09 28.30
C TYR A 753 -23.79 -9.99 27.65
N ALA A 754 -22.91 -9.39 26.84
CA ALA A 754 -21.72 -10.03 26.29
C ALA A 754 -20.48 -9.18 26.57
N LEU A 755 -19.33 -9.85 26.65
CA LEU A 755 -18.04 -9.25 26.97
C LEU A 755 -16.98 -9.78 26.02
N ALA A 756 -16.22 -8.88 25.40
CA ALA A 756 -15.02 -9.22 24.65
C ALA A 756 -13.82 -8.39 25.13
N LEU A 757 -12.63 -8.95 24.93
CA LEU A 757 -11.36 -8.23 25.02
C LEU A 757 -10.71 -8.20 23.64
N ALA A 758 -10.20 -7.05 23.24
CA ALA A 758 -9.42 -6.88 22.02
C ALA A 758 -7.99 -6.45 22.35
N ALA A 759 -7.01 -6.95 21.61
CA ALA A 759 -5.68 -6.34 21.52
C ALA A 759 -5.49 -5.75 20.12
N LEU A 760 -4.76 -4.65 20.00
CA LEU A 760 -4.56 -3.93 18.74
C LEU A 760 -3.08 -3.67 18.50
N SER A 761 -2.62 -3.83 17.25
CA SER A 761 -1.21 -3.70 16.83
C SER A 761 -0.66 -2.27 16.72
N SER A 762 -1.10 -1.36 17.60
CA SER A 762 -0.49 -0.04 17.82
C SER A 762 -0.86 0.49 19.20
N GLN A 763 0.02 1.29 19.82
CA GLN A 763 -0.32 1.99 21.06
C GLN A 763 -1.30 3.16 20.88
N ASN A 764 -1.55 3.59 19.63
CA ASN A 764 -2.67 4.45 19.26
C ASN A 764 -3.31 3.97 17.94
N PRO A 765 -4.25 3.01 17.98
CA PRO A 765 -4.82 2.41 16.77
C PRO A 765 -5.67 3.40 15.93
N GLY A 766 -6.03 4.56 16.50
CA GLY A 766 -7.08 5.44 15.96
C GLY A 766 -8.46 4.78 16.02
N VAL A 767 -9.53 5.55 15.91
CA VAL A 767 -10.87 4.99 15.65
C VAL A 767 -11.66 5.92 14.74
N ILE A 768 -12.21 5.38 13.67
CA ILE A 768 -13.11 6.09 12.75
C ILE A 768 -14.45 5.36 12.75
N THR A 769 -15.36 5.73 13.65
CA THR A 769 -16.74 5.24 13.61
C THR A 769 -17.46 5.85 12.41
N ILE A 770 -17.87 5.02 11.44
CA ILE A 770 -18.24 5.49 10.11
C ILE A 770 -19.46 6.44 10.14
N ALA A 771 -20.44 6.17 10.99
CA ALA A 771 -21.61 7.03 11.13
C ALA A 771 -21.24 8.42 11.70
N ASN A 772 -20.38 8.47 12.72
CA ASN A 772 -19.87 9.71 13.29
C ASN A 772 -19.01 10.49 12.28
N ALA A 773 -18.02 9.85 11.66
CA ALA A 773 -17.12 10.52 10.73
C ALA A 773 -17.80 11.05 9.46
N VAL A 774 -18.89 10.41 9.00
CA VAL A 774 -19.58 10.83 7.76
C VAL A 774 -20.82 11.70 8.00
N PHE A 775 -21.60 11.45 9.06
CA PHE A 775 -22.86 12.15 9.34
C PHE A 775 -22.82 13.02 10.61
N GLY A 776 -21.80 12.86 11.46
CA GLY A 776 -21.58 13.63 12.70
C GLY A 776 -20.27 14.41 12.74
N SER A 777 -19.62 14.64 11.60
CA SER A 777 -18.38 15.42 11.53
C SER A 777 -18.58 16.87 11.98
N ASN A 778 -17.52 17.50 12.49
CA ASN A 778 -17.56 18.90 12.89
C ASN A 778 -16.59 19.77 12.07
N PRO A 779 -17.05 20.69 11.21
CA PRO A 779 -18.44 20.87 10.77
C PRO A 779 -18.96 19.68 9.93
N ASN A 780 -20.27 19.64 9.69
CA ASN A 780 -20.90 18.61 8.85
C ASN A 780 -20.32 18.59 7.42
N ILE A 781 -20.05 17.40 6.87
CA ILE A 781 -19.94 17.22 5.42
C ILE A 781 -21.25 17.69 4.77
N ALA A 782 -21.15 18.46 3.67
CA ALA A 782 -22.30 19.05 3.00
C ALA A 782 -23.30 17.97 2.55
N ALA A 783 -24.58 18.19 2.86
CA ALA A 783 -25.60 17.16 2.70
C ALA A 783 -25.85 16.74 1.23
N ASP A 784 -25.49 17.58 0.26
CA ASP A 784 -25.58 17.25 -1.18
C ASP A 784 -24.48 16.27 -1.64
N ILE A 785 -23.27 16.36 -1.06
CA ILE A 785 -22.18 15.39 -1.26
C ILE A 785 -22.63 14.01 -0.77
N LEU A 786 -23.16 13.95 0.44
CA LEU A 786 -23.63 12.69 1.03
C LEU A 786 -24.87 12.15 0.29
N ALA A 787 -25.81 13.00 -0.10
CA ALA A 787 -27.00 12.60 -0.86
C ALA A 787 -26.59 11.90 -2.17
N LYS A 788 -25.65 12.50 -2.90
CA LYS A 788 -25.12 11.94 -4.14
C LYS A 788 -24.27 10.68 -3.92
N ALA A 789 -23.47 10.63 -2.86
CA ALA A 789 -22.64 9.46 -2.52
C ALA A 789 -23.47 8.24 -2.07
N PHE A 790 -24.49 8.45 -1.23
CA PHE A 790 -25.39 7.41 -0.71
C PHE A 790 -26.63 7.19 -1.60
N GLN A 791 -26.71 7.86 -2.75
CA GLN A 791 -27.75 7.72 -3.77
C GLN A 791 -29.19 7.95 -3.22
N THR A 792 -29.32 8.92 -2.31
CA THR A 792 -30.51 9.22 -1.51
C THR A 792 -30.77 10.71 -1.44
N ASP A 793 -31.90 11.13 -0.87
CA ASP A 793 -32.31 12.53 -0.82
C ASP A 793 -31.57 13.34 0.27
N ILE A 794 -31.37 14.64 0.01
CA ILE A 794 -30.78 15.60 0.96
C ILE A 794 -31.57 15.65 2.28
N SER A 795 -32.89 15.42 2.23
CA SER A 795 -33.76 15.31 3.40
C SER A 795 -33.42 14.11 4.29
N VAL A 796 -33.20 12.93 3.69
CA VAL A 796 -32.81 11.70 4.40
C VAL A 796 -31.43 11.89 5.04
N VAL A 797 -30.47 12.46 4.32
CA VAL A 797 -29.16 12.81 4.87
C VAL A 797 -29.30 13.76 6.07
N SER A 798 -30.07 14.84 5.92
CA SER A 798 -30.27 15.84 6.97
C SER A 798 -30.92 15.26 8.23
N GLN A 799 -31.85 14.31 8.06
CA GLN A 799 -32.48 13.56 9.16
C GLN A 799 -31.48 12.66 9.90
N ILE A 800 -30.58 11.98 9.18
CA ILE A 800 -29.51 11.18 9.80
C ILE A 800 -28.51 12.10 10.51
N GLN A 801 -28.02 13.15 9.85
CA GLN A 801 -27.09 14.11 10.45
C GLN A 801 -27.65 14.77 11.74
N ALA A 802 -28.95 15.04 11.80
CA ALA A 802 -29.60 15.59 12.99
C ALA A 802 -29.49 14.69 14.23
N LYS A 803 -29.32 13.36 14.08
CA LYS A 803 -29.13 12.41 15.19
C LYS A 803 -27.77 12.54 15.88
N PHE A 804 -26.77 13.06 15.18
CA PHE A 804 -25.40 13.19 15.69
C PHE A 804 -25.10 14.59 16.25
N LYS A 805 -25.95 15.59 15.95
CA LYS A 805 -25.80 16.98 16.43
C LYS A 805 -26.11 17.20 17.92
N THR A 806 -26.68 16.21 18.61
CA THR A 806 -27.05 16.29 20.04
C THR A 806 -26.04 15.61 20.97
N LEU A 807 -24.77 15.50 20.54
CA LEU A 807 -23.68 14.83 21.28
C LEU A 807 -22.40 15.69 21.39
N MET A 808 -22.53 17.01 21.20
CA MET A 808 -21.52 18.04 21.50
C MET A 808 -22.19 19.16 22.31
#